data_AF-A0A397RVC5-F1
#
_entry.id   AF-A0A397RVC5-F1
#
_cell.length_a   1.000
_cell.length_b   1.000
_cell.length_c   1.000
_cell.angle_alpha   90.00
_cell.angle_beta   90.00
_cell.angle_gamma   90.00
#
_symmetry.space_group_name_H-M   'P 1'
#
loop_
_entity.id
_entity.type
_entity.pdbx_description
1 polymer ?
#
loop_
_entity_poly.entity_id
_entity_poly.type
_entity_poly.pdbx_seq_one_letter_code
_entity_poly.pdbx_strand_id
1 'polypeptide(L)'
;MRKLKLYMIGMAFMGALILSSCGQTYRGAYQGYYSKTMFKYEYYPVDGGYGLDIIDPWVSTDYQLNENPEYLFDSVPMGNEELVLPSYYNGLPILEISNAKGLQYDDELKTVVLPEKLEYIKTSRYEKEYREWVGTSAFQSCNNIESIVFPSTLKKIENNAFSNCNKLDNVFIPGSVEKIGDSAFAYCRNLKDIYLADGVKEIGDYAFNTGKIKNLRIPETLESVGVSAFSVTRSLCNTYDNLLYMGNGENPYLLCVGRENLEATTINIKDGCKYIAPRAFENISVETLTIPSSVKRIFELAFGGSKVKNVTFSSGIEYLGDYSFKETQITSLELPDSLISLGKSAFSDCKQLESISLPKSIREISQDAFSGCKSLNTLTIPSNIIRIEDGAFSGCSSLESIDFKEGLKYIGSGAFMDCTSLNEVTLPDSLIKMLGYAFYDCSSLKTMTISDTILEIPSYFCGGCTILNSVQLPKDLRYIDGCAFSNCKELKSVTFPNSLKEIGACAFMNCPLENITIPKSVSLVKDHAFKSSVLDTITFEEGASGIDAYSFGVGSLDSEYLGDENNPNYMLNKYQYGISSDCKVIGKNAITDFTSLIEIPEGVIRLDDYAVNFNNETPYIVYLHLPNSLESIGNIPFIEGYRLTEFENGLYLGNYENPYLVFCKMKDKTAEKINISSSCKFILNSAFYDSGLKEVTIPEGVKEIGDYAFRQCRALEKVSIPNNVKRIGAYAFSGCTNLKDITLSNSITCIEEYTFKDCTSLKKIDIPNGVVEIGEEAFLGSAITNLELPSSVKYIATFNLQNFSFSKRLNNCYVGTFDMVSNSVITFDGTMEELKNMYVYRCVYGDDGMIIQCLDGDIKMTW
;
A
#
# COMPACT_ATOMS: atom_id res chain seq x y z
N MET A 1 -33.93 -27.29 -11.34
CA MET A 1 -34.97 -26.79 -12.26
C MET A 1 -35.15 -25.29 -12.04
N ARG A 2 -34.77 -24.49 -13.06
CA ARG A 2 -35.18 -23.10 -13.40
C ARG A 2 -35.02 -21.95 -12.37
N LYS A 3 -34.08 -21.03 -12.70
CA LYS A 3 -33.91 -19.59 -12.32
C LYS A 3 -33.51 -19.35 -10.85
N LEU A 4 -32.36 -18.80 -10.41
CA LEU A 4 -31.30 -17.91 -10.93
C LEU A 4 -31.75 -16.48 -11.32
N LYS A 5 -31.06 -15.50 -10.72
CA LYS A 5 -31.24 -14.02 -10.62
C LYS A 5 -31.98 -13.61 -9.33
N LEU A 6 -31.51 -12.75 -8.43
CA LEU A 6 -30.61 -11.58 -8.52
C LEU A 6 -29.84 -11.31 -7.19
N TYR A 7 -28.59 -10.88 -7.35
CA TYR A 7 -27.85 -9.78 -6.69
C TYR A 7 -27.72 -9.68 -5.15
N MET A 8 -26.48 -9.89 -4.70
CA MET A 8 -25.87 -9.26 -3.52
C MET A 8 -25.02 -8.06 -3.97
N ILE A 9 -25.27 -6.86 -3.44
CA ILE A 9 -24.27 -5.82 -3.15
C ILE A 9 -24.75 -5.05 -1.91
N GLY A 10 -23.85 -4.87 -0.94
CA GLY A 10 -23.81 -3.66 -0.10
C GLY A 10 -24.42 -3.74 1.30
N MET A 11 -23.63 -4.23 2.27
CA MET A 11 -23.57 -3.61 3.61
C MET A 11 -23.08 -2.16 3.45
N ALA A 12 -23.39 -1.16 4.26
CA ALA A 12 -23.73 -1.11 5.68
C ALA A 12 -24.44 0.22 6.00
N PHE A 13 -25.22 0.29 7.09
CA PHE A 13 -25.00 1.29 8.15
C PHE A 13 -25.86 0.99 9.39
N MET A 14 -25.20 1.16 10.54
CA MET A 14 -25.72 1.35 11.91
C MET A 14 -26.51 0.23 12.60
N GLY A 15 -25.85 -0.34 13.62
CA GLY A 15 -26.49 -1.09 14.69
C GLY A 15 -26.98 -0.19 15.83
N ALA A 16 -27.84 -0.76 16.66
CA ALA A 16 -27.92 -0.50 18.09
C ALA A 16 -28.79 -1.57 18.78
N LEU A 17 -28.19 -2.23 19.79
CA LEU A 17 -28.80 -2.52 21.10
C LEU A 17 -29.98 -3.51 21.20
N ILE A 18 -29.69 -4.75 21.67
CA ILE A 18 -29.99 -5.25 23.03
C ILE A 18 -29.96 -6.79 23.07
N LEU A 19 -29.13 -7.32 23.97
CA LEU A 19 -29.09 -8.70 24.45
C LEU A 19 -30.36 -9.07 25.22
N SER A 20 -30.96 -10.21 24.88
CA SER A 20 -31.53 -11.25 25.76
C SER A 20 -32.45 -12.11 24.90
N SER A 21 -32.29 -13.42 24.73
CA SER A 21 -32.23 -14.45 25.75
C SER A 21 -32.17 -15.82 25.04
N CYS A 22 -31.54 -16.80 25.70
CA CYS A 22 -31.72 -18.26 25.56
C CYS A 22 -31.58 -18.95 24.18
N GLY A 23 -30.62 -19.88 24.14
CA GLY A 23 -31.00 -21.28 24.00
C GLY A 23 -30.48 -22.05 22.78
N GLN A 24 -29.48 -22.91 23.05
CA GLN A 24 -29.34 -24.28 22.54
C GLN A 24 -28.93 -24.53 21.07
N THR A 25 -27.72 -25.12 20.98
CA THR A 25 -27.30 -26.26 20.13
C THR A 25 -27.64 -26.27 18.64
N TYR A 26 -26.62 -26.24 17.77
CA TYR A 26 -26.48 -27.18 16.66
C TYR A 26 -25.02 -27.27 16.16
N ARG A 27 -24.50 -28.52 16.11
CA ARG A 27 -23.27 -28.92 15.40
C ARG A 27 -23.54 -28.96 13.90
N GLY A 28 -22.58 -28.55 13.07
CA GLY A 28 -22.44 -29.09 11.71
C GLY A 28 -21.89 -28.15 10.63
N ALA A 29 -20.58 -28.31 10.37
CA ALA A 29 -19.91 -28.29 9.07
C ALA A 29 -19.64 -26.97 8.30
N TYR A 30 -18.45 -26.99 7.68
CA TYR A 30 -17.87 -26.16 6.61
C TYR A 30 -17.04 -24.89 6.97
N GLN A 31 -15.72 -25.09 6.90
CA GLN A 31 -14.70 -24.14 6.40
C GLN A 31 -15.13 -23.57 5.05
N GLY A 32 -14.78 -22.36 4.62
CA GLY A 32 -13.92 -21.30 5.15
C GLY A 32 -13.75 -20.25 4.04
N TYR A 33 -13.51 -18.98 4.40
CA TYR A 33 -12.68 -17.99 3.69
C TYR A 33 -12.82 -16.61 4.38
N TYR A 34 -11.71 -15.88 4.41
CA TYR A 34 -11.44 -14.55 5.01
C TYR A 34 -10.94 -14.46 6.46
N SER A 35 -9.60 -14.45 6.52
CA SER A 35 -8.74 -13.32 6.92
C SER A 35 -8.89 -12.63 8.29
N LYS A 36 -7.69 -12.45 8.85
CA LYS A 36 -7.23 -11.46 9.83
C LYS A 36 -7.46 -11.77 11.32
N THR A 37 -6.34 -12.15 11.92
CA THR A 37 -5.80 -11.58 13.16
C THR A 37 -6.77 -11.48 14.32
N MET A 38 -6.71 -12.49 15.19
CA MET A 38 -6.88 -12.27 16.61
C MET A 38 -5.86 -13.11 17.38
N PHE A 39 -5.02 -12.41 18.13
CA PHE A 39 -4.14 -12.97 19.14
C PHE A 39 -4.95 -13.85 20.09
N LYS A 40 -4.54 -15.10 20.22
CA LYS A 40 -4.95 -15.97 21.31
C LYS A 40 -3.69 -16.47 21.99
N TYR A 41 -3.45 -15.93 23.18
CA TYR A 41 -2.69 -16.61 24.22
C TYR A 41 -3.37 -17.95 24.51
N GLU A 42 -2.72 -19.05 24.16
CA GLU A 42 -3.05 -20.36 24.72
C GLU A 42 -1.84 -20.87 25.49
N TYR A 43 -2.02 -20.88 26.82
CA TYR A 43 -1.34 -21.73 27.78
C TYR A 43 -1.24 -23.16 27.22
N TYR A 44 -0.03 -23.70 27.15
CA TYR A 44 0.17 -25.15 27.06
C TYR A 44 0.10 -25.76 28.47
N PRO A 45 -0.86 -26.65 28.77
CA PRO A 45 -0.67 -27.63 29.82
C PRO A 45 0.28 -28.72 29.31
N VAL A 46 1.22 -29.06 30.17
CA VAL A 46 2.02 -30.28 30.12
C VAL A 46 1.08 -31.46 30.32
N ASP A 47 1.05 -32.41 29.38
CA ASP A 47 0.75 -33.81 29.68
C ASP A 47 1.41 -34.73 28.66
N GLY A 48 2.11 -35.74 29.17
CA GLY A 48 2.94 -36.66 28.42
C GLY A 48 2.18 -37.82 27.79
N GLY A 49 2.85 -38.48 26.84
CA GLY A 49 2.43 -39.76 26.26
C GLY A 49 3.51 -40.30 25.35
N TYR A 50 4.16 -41.38 25.79
CA TYR A 50 5.10 -42.19 25.02
C TYR A 50 4.42 -42.99 23.89
N GLY A 51 5.16 -43.26 22.82
CA GLY A 51 4.92 -44.31 21.81
C GLY A 51 4.59 -43.73 20.43
N LEU A 52 5.12 -44.19 19.31
CA LEU A 52 5.91 -45.37 18.97
C LEU A 52 6.60 -45.11 17.62
N ASP A 53 7.81 -45.64 17.46
CA ASP A 53 8.55 -45.73 16.20
C ASP A 53 7.75 -46.41 15.08
N ILE A 54 7.82 -45.84 13.87
CA ILE A 54 7.78 -46.59 12.62
C ILE A 54 9.03 -46.20 11.83
N ILE A 55 10.02 -47.09 11.91
CA ILE A 55 11.13 -47.19 10.94
C ILE A 55 10.59 -48.00 9.76
N ASP A 56 10.77 -47.49 8.53
CA ASP A 56 11.30 -48.21 7.35
C ASP A 56 11.09 -47.40 6.04
N PRO A 57 11.79 -47.68 4.91
CA PRO A 57 13.24 -47.87 4.74
C PRO A 57 13.72 -47.38 3.35
N TRP A 58 14.48 -46.28 3.24
CA TRP A 58 15.36 -46.10 2.06
C TRP A 58 16.59 -45.30 2.48
N VAL A 59 17.56 -46.03 3.04
CA VAL A 59 18.97 -45.64 2.94
C VAL A 59 19.43 -46.12 1.57
N SER A 60 19.46 -45.21 0.59
CA SER A 60 20.39 -45.33 -0.52
C SER A 60 21.51 -44.33 -0.28
N THR A 61 22.68 -44.89 -0.02
CA THR A 61 23.99 -44.25 -0.08
C THR A 61 24.14 -43.44 -1.37
N ASP A 62 24.15 -42.11 -1.25
CA ASP A 62 25.15 -41.26 -1.89
C ASP A 62 25.09 -39.86 -1.27
N TYR A 63 26.10 -39.59 -0.45
CA TYR A 63 26.47 -38.27 0.01
C TYR A 63 26.85 -37.43 -1.22
N GLN A 64 25.99 -36.50 -1.62
CA GLN A 64 26.45 -35.21 -2.13
C GLN A 64 25.86 -34.12 -1.25
N LEU A 65 26.75 -33.53 -0.46
CA LEU A 65 26.52 -32.35 0.35
C LEU A 65 25.92 -31.24 -0.51
N ASN A 66 24.76 -30.73 -0.11
CA ASN A 66 24.30 -29.43 -0.55
C ASN A 66 25.21 -28.39 0.11
N GLU A 67 26.23 -27.93 -0.61
CA GLU A 67 27.15 -26.86 -0.21
C GLU A 67 26.46 -25.49 -0.27
N ASN A 68 25.41 -25.27 0.53
CA ASN A 68 24.77 -23.97 0.66
C ASN A 68 25.32 -23.24 1.91
N PRO A 69 26.06 -22.11 1.78
CA PRO A 69 26.63 -21.36 2.90
C PRO A 69 25.59 -20.73 3.85
N GLU A 70 24.29 -20.91 3.57
CA GLU A 70 23.17 -20.46 4.40
C GLU A 70 22.91 -21.34 5.64
N TYR A 71 23.48 -22.55 5.73
CA TYR A 71 23.20 -23.51 6.80
C TYR A 71 24.49 -24.06 7.43
N LEU A 72 25.16 -23.27 8.27
CA LEU A 72 26.40 -23.70 8.91
C LEU A 72 26.20 -24.81 9.95
N PHE A 73 25.02 -24.87 10.58
CA PHE A 73 24.83 -25.64 11.82
C PHE A 73 24.56 -27.12 11.66
N ASP A 74 24.41 -27.64 10.43
CA ASP A 74 24.31 -29.08 10.18
C ASP A 74 25.69 -29.77 10.17
N SER A 75 26.80 -29.02 10.27
CA SER A 75 28.19 -29.53 10.18
C SER A 75 29.11 -29.10 11.32
N VAL A 76 28.57 -28.52 12.40
CA VAL A 76 29.38 -28.03 13.53
C VAL A 76 29.96 -29.21 14.32
N PRO A 77 31.28 -29.21 14.62
CA PRO A 77 31.89 -30.26 15.44
C PRO A 77 31.26 -30.29 16.83
N MET A 78 30.53 -31.36 17.13
CA MET A 78 29.95 -31.62 18.45
C MET A 78 31.02 -32.15 19.41
N GLY A 79 30.86 -31.90 20.72
CA GLY A 79 31.77 -32.44 21.75
C GLY A 79 32.95 -31.54 22.12
N ASN A 80 32.79 -30.22 21.97
CA ASN A 80 33.74 -29.23 22.50
C ASN A 80 33.02 -28.31 23.49
N GLU A 81 33.68 -27.95 24.59
CA GLU A 81 33.11 -27.01 25.57
C GLU A 81 32.92 -25.58 25.03
N GLU A 82 33.73 -25.19 24.04
CA GLU A 82 33.69 -23.87 23.39
C GLU A 82 33.56 -24.03 21.88
N LEU A 83 32.56 -23.35 21.30
CA LEU A 83 32.35 -23.22 19.86
C LEU A 83 32.70 -21.80 19.42
N VAL A 84 33.82 -21.66 18.71
CA VAL A 84 34.18 -20.43 18.00
C VAL A 84 33.71 -20.54 16.56
N LEU A 85 32.70 -19.75 16.20
CA LEU A 85 32.20 -19.72 14.82
C LEU A 85 33.20 -18.95 13.94
N PRO A 86 33.71 -19.56 12.85
CA PRO A 86 34.69 -18.90 12.00
C PRO A 86 34.05 -17.77 11.18
N SER A 87 34.80 -16.76 10.75
CA SER A 87 34.27 -15.75 9.82
C SER A 87 34.03 -16.31 8.41
N TYR A 88 34.64 -17.46 8.08
CA TYR A 88 34.58 -18.11 6.77
C TYR A 88 34.42 -19.63 6.92
N TYR A 89 33.68 -20.27 6.02
CA TYR A 89 33.57 -21.71 5.86
C TYR A 89 33.89 -22.09 4.41
N ASN A 90 34.85 -22.99 4.20
CA ASN A 90 35.38 -23.35 2.86
C ASN A 90 35.79 -22.14 1.99
N GLY A 91 36.33 -21.08 2.60
CA GLY A 91 36.77 -19.86 1.90
C GLY A 91 35.64 -18.90 1.52
N LEU A 92 34.38 -19.22 1.87
CA LEU A 92 33.22 -18.33 1.73
C LEU A 92 32.90 -17.69 3.08
N PRO A 93 32.55 -16.39 3.13
CA PRO A 93 32.19 -15.75 4.39
C PRO A 93 30.85 -16.27 4.92
N ILE A 94 30.69 -16.32 6.24
CA ILE A 94 29.42 -16.69 6.88
C ILE A 94 28.45 -15.52 6.81
N LEU A 95 27.26 -15.77 6.24
CA LEU A 95 26.28 -14.76 5.85
C LEU A 95 25.23 -14.44 6.91
N GLU A 96 24.88 -15.44 7.71
CA GLU A 96 23.87 -15.36 8.76
C GLU A 96 24.17 -16.41 9.82
N ILE A 97 23.89 -16.09 11.08
CA ILE A 97 23.82 -17.08 12.16
C ILE A 97 22.34 -17.42 12.36
N SER A 98 21.86 -18.43 11.63
CA SER A 98 20.49 -18.91 11.70
C SER A 98 20.45 -20.43 11.80
N ASN A 99 19.38 -20.96 12.41
CA ASN A 99 19.10 -22.40 12.48
C ASN A 99 20.16 -23.27 13.20
N ALA A 100 20.66 -22.84 14.37
CA ALA A 100 21.57 -23.61 15.23
C ALA A 100 20.90 -24.75 16.01
N LYS A 101 19.81 -25.31 15.49
CA LYS A 101 19.02 -26.36 16.17
C LYS A 101 19.84 -27.61 16.46
N GLY A 102 20.84 -27.93 15.65
CA GLY A 102 21.75 -29.05 15.90
C GLY A 102 22.46 -28.95 17.26
N LEU A 103 22.76 -27.74 17.73
CA LEU A 103 23.43 -27.51 19.01
C LEU A 103 22.56 -27.83 20.23
N GLN A 104 21.24 -28.00 20.06
CA GLN A 104 20.36 -28.39 21.17
C GLN A 104 20.67 -29.79 21.72
N TYR A 105 21.38 -30.61 20.94
CA TYR A 105 21.77 -31.97 21.29
C TYR A 105 23.25 -32.08 21.68
N ASP A 106 24.00 -30.98 21.69
CA ASP A 106 25.39 -30.99 22.15
C ASP A 106 25.42 -30.81 23.68
N ASP A 107 25.66 -31.92 24.39
CA ASP A 107 25.73 -31.96 25.85
C ASP A 107 27.02 -31.38 26.43
N GLU A 108 28.06 -31.21 25.60
CA GLU A 108 29.35 -30.68 26.03
C GLU A 108 29.49 -29.18 25.78
N LEU A 109 28.76 -28.62 24.81
CA LEU A 109 28.84 -27.20 24.44
C LEU A 109 28.35 -26.25 25.55
N LYS A 110 29.26 -25.40 26.04
CA LYS A 110 29.00 -24.40 27.09
C LYS A 110 29.15 -22.95 26.60
N THR A 111 30.07 -22.67 25.70
CA THR A 111 30.35 -21.28 25.25
C THR A 111 30.23 -21.16 23.74
N VAL A 112 29.55 -20.09 23.28
CA VAL A 112 29.48 -19.74 21.85
C VAL A 112 30.12 -18.38 21.62
N VAL A 113 31.14 -18.34 20.76
CA VAL A 113 31.82 -17.10 20.34
C VAL A 113 31.43 -16.81 18.90
N LEU A 114 30.73 -15.70 18.68
CA LEU A 114 30.32 -15.24 17.35
C LEU A 114 31.47 -14.48 16.67
N PRO A 115 31.62 -14.56 15.34
CA PRO A 115 32.74 -13.93 14.64
C PRO A 115 32.59 -12.39 14.60
N GLU A 116 33.72 -11.67 14.75
CA GLU A 116 33.78 -10.20 14.68
C GLU A 116 33.37 -9.61 13.31
N LYS A 117 33.42 -10.42 12.25
CA LYS A 117 33.01 -10.05 10.89
C LYS A 117 32.06 -11.09 10.31
N LEU A 118 30.81 -10.68 10.08
CA LEU A 118 29.84 -11.37 9.23
C LEU A 118 29.91 -10.70 7.85
N GLU A 119 30.43 -11.40 6.84
CA GLU A 119 30.63 -10.86 5.49
C GLU A 119 29.58 -11.46 4.53
N TYR A 120 29.00 -10.63 3.65
CA TYR A 120 28.06 -11.08 2.62
C TYR A 120 28.58 -10.87 1.20
N ILE A 121 28.38 -11.88 0.34
CA ILE A 121 28.54 -11.77 -1.11
C ILE A 121 27.13 -11.70 -1.73
N LYS A 122 26.73 -10.52 -2.21
CA LYS A 122 25.55 -10.41 -3.09
C LYS A 122 25.97 -10.60 -4.53
N THR A 123 25.30 -11.51 -5.22
CA THR A 123 25.25 -11.52 -6.68
C THR A 123 24.48 -10.27 -7.15
N SER A 124 25.12 -9.53 -8.05
CA SER A 124 24.67 -8.31 -8.75
C SER A 124 24.79 -6.94 -8.03
N ARG A 125 25.90 -6.26 -8.37
CA ARG A 125 26.24 -4.82 -8.44
C ARG A 125 25.47 -3.80 -7.55
N TYR A 126 26.29 -3.12 -6.74
CA TYR A 126 26.11 -1.84 -6.01
C TYR A 126 25.51 -1.89 -4.60
N GLU A 127 26.26 -1.27 -3.68
CA GLU A 127 26.12 -1.11 -2.21
C GLU A 127 26.39 -2.33 -1.32
N LYS A 128 27.38 -2.17 -0.41
CA LYS A 128 27.74 -3.15 0.63
C LYS A 128 26.88 -2.89 1.86
N GLU A 129 25.90 -3.75 2.12
CA GLU A 129 25.25 -3.81 3.44
C GLU A 129 25.67 -5.09 4.15
N TYR A 130 26.23 -4.94 5.36
CA TYR A 130 26.63 -6.02 6.24
C TYR A 130 25.41 -6.47 7.06
N ARG A 131 25.12 -7.78 7.12
CA ARG A 131 24.09 -8.30 8.02
C ARG A 131 24.68 -8.54 9.40
N GLU A 132 24.74 -7.47 10.18
CA GLU A 132 25.26 -7.46 11.54
C GLU A 132 24.15 -7.89 12.54
N TRP A 133 23.48 -9.02 12.34
CA TRP A 133 22.44 -9.48 13.27
C TRP A 133 22.46 -10.99 13.58
N VAL A 134 21.96 -11.37 14.75
CA VAL A 134 21.64 -12.77 15.09
C VAL A 134 20.24 -13.09 14.57
N GLY A 135 20.10 -14.13 13.76
CA GLY A 135 18.85 -14.47 13.08
C GLY A 135 17.73 -14.93 14.00
N THR A 136 16.50 -14.93 13.47
CA THR A 136 15.30 -15.35 14.20
C THR A 136 15.45 -16.79 14.69
N SER A 137 15.21 -17.02 15.98
CA SER A 137 15.32 -18.35 16.62
C SER A 137 16.68 -19.05 16.44
N ALA A 138 17.75 -18.31 16.14
CA ALA A 138 19.06 -18.87 15.78
C ALA A 138 19.54 -19.95 16.75
N PHE A 139 19.49 -19.68 18.06
CA PHE A 139 19.93 -20.55 19.16
C PHE A 139 18.77 -20.96 20.07
N GLN A 140 17.53 -20.95 19.56
CA GLN A 140 16.38 -21.34 20.36
C GLN A 140 16.57 -22.76 20.94
N SER A 141 16.26 -22.92 22.23
CA SER A 141 16.33 -24.19 22.97
C SER A 141 17.72 -24.82 23.07
N CYS A 142 18.79 -24.07 22.81
CA CYS A 142 20.17 -24.51 23.05
C CYS A 142 20.48 -24.53 24.56
N ASN A 143 19.97 -25.55 25.24
CA ASN A 143 19.89 -25.60 26.71
C ASN A 143 21.25 -25.68 27.41
N ASN A 144 22.31 -26.13 26.73
CA ASN A 144 23.61 -26.34 27.33
C ASN A 144 24.53 -25.10 27.31
N ILE A 145 24.21 -24.10 26.48
CA ILE A 145 24.97 -22.85 26.39
C ILE A 145 24.86 -22.09 27.73
N GLU A 146 26.02 -21.86 28.35
CA GLU A 146 26.21 -21.11 29.59
C GLU A 146 26.59 -19.65 29.32
N SER A 147 27.35 -19.37 28.25
CA SER A 147 27.81 -18.02 27.89
C SER A 147 27.87 -17.78 26.38
N ILE A 148 27.62 -16.53 25.97
CA ILE A 148 27.69 -16.07 24.58
C ILE A 148 28.55 -14.81 24.50
N VAL A 149 29.51 -14.79 23.58
CA VAL A 149 30.31 -13.62 23.26
C VAL A 149 29.81 -13.02 21.94
N PHE A 150 29.17 -11.85 22.03
CA PHE A 150 28.69 -11.10 20.88
C PHE A 150 29.82 -10.28 20.24
N PRO A 151 29.83 -10.13 18.90
CA PRO A 151 30.85 -9.35 18.22
C PRO A 151 30.58 -7.85 18.39
N SER A 152 31.66 -7.06 18.38
CA SER A 152 31.59 -5.60 18.56
C SER A 152 30.89 -4.85 17.42
N THR A 153 30.65 -5.53 16.30
CA THR A 153 29.97 -5.04 15.10
C THR A 153 28.47 -5.33 15.10
N LEU A 154 27.96 -6.17 16.01
CA LEU A 154 26.56 -6.62 15.99
C LEU A 154 25.59 -5.46 16.18
N LYS A 155 24.63 -5.31 15.28
CA LYS A 155 23.58 -4.27 15.27
C LYS A 155 22.24 -4.74 15.80
N LYS A 156 21.89 -6.01 15.63
CA LYS A 156 20.55 -6.48 16.00
C LYS A 156 20.56 -7.92 16.49
N ILE A 157 19.65 -8.22 17.40
CA ILE A 157 19.30 -9.58 17.80
C ILE A 157 17.84 -9.77 17.43
N GLU A 158 17.53 -10.74 16.57
CA GLU A 158 16.17 -10.97 16.08
C GLU A 158 15.29 -11.73 17.08
N ASN A 159 14.02 -11.88 16.72
CA ASN A 159 13.01 -12.50 17.56
C ASN A 159 13.38 -13.94 17.95
N ASN A 160 13.14 -14.31 19.20
CA ASN A 160 13.38 -15.66 19.76
C ASN A 160 14.83 -16.17 19.66
N ALA A 161 15.80 -15.33 19.27
CA ALA A 161 17.17 -15.73 18.93
C ALA A 161 17.83 -16.68 19.95
N PHE A 162 17.63 -16.47 21.24
CA PHE A 162 18.17 -17.27 22.35
C PHE A 162 17.07 -17.75 23.30
N SER A 163 15.81 -17.81 22.84
CA SER A 163 14.70 -18.25 23.68
C SER A 163 14.91 -19.68 24.20
N ASN A 164 14.52 -19.96 25.45
CA ASN A 164 14.71 -21.25 26.13
C ASN A 164 16.18 -21.72 26.29
N CYS A 165 17.19 -20.84 26.20
CA CYS A 165 18.57 -21.21 26.57
C CYS A 165 18.71 -21.33 28.11
N ASN A 166 18.37 -22.50 28.66
CA ASN A 166 18.13 -22.66 30.09
C ASN A 166 19.36 -22.57 31.00
N LYS A 167 20.58 -22.88 30.51
CA LYS A 167 21.82 -22.74 31.28
C LYS A 167 22.49 -21.37 31.18
N LEU A 168 22.10 -20.53 30.22
CA LEU A 168 22.64 -19.20 30.01
C LEU A 168 22.50 -18.39 31.31
N ASP A 169 23.62 -17.93 31.88
CA ASP A 169 23.66 -17.34 33.21
C ASP A 169 23.85 -15.81 33.19
N ASN A 170 24.59 -15.31 32.21
CA ASN A 170 24.88 -13.90 31.99
C ASN A 170 24.87 -13.55 30.50
N VAL A 171 24.47 -12.30 30.21
CA VAL A 171 24.45 -11.76 28.84
C VAL A 171 24.98 -10.33 28.86
N PHE A 172 26.01 -10.08 28.06
CA PHE A 172 26.57 -8.75 27.80
C PHE A 172 26.23 -8.34 26.36
N ILE A 173 25.29 -7.41 26.19
CA ILE A 173 24.92 -6.87 24.89
C ILE A 173 25.78 -5.63 24.60
N PRO A 174 26.61 -5.64 23.55
CA PRO A 174 27.51 -4.52 23.22
C PRO A 174 26.73 -3.32 22.70
N GLY A 175 27.32 -2.12 22.81
CA GLY A 175 26.66 -0.85 22.45
C GLY A 175 26.49 -0.68 20.94
N SER A 176 27.05 -1.57 20.14
CA SER A 176 26.77 -1.66 18.71
C SER A 176 25.35 -2.17 18.43
N VAL A 177 24.76 -2.97 19.34
CA VAL A 177 23.43 -3.54 19.15
C VAL A 177 22.41 -2.45 19.40
N GLU A 178 21.66 -2.07 18.38
CA GLU A 178 20.64 -1.04 18.44
C GLU A 178 19.28 -1.63 18.81
N LYS A 179 19.01 -2.89 18.41
CA LYS A 179 17.70 -3.55 18.59
C LYS A 179 17.79 -4.99 19.08
N ILE A 180 16.97 -5.32 20.09
CA ILE A 180 16.74 -6.66 20.60
C ILE A 180 15.30 -7.05 20.28
N GLY A 181 15.10 -8.17 19.61
CA GLY A 181 13.80 -8.62 19.12
C GLY A 181 12.90 -9.23 20.20
N ASP A 182 11.67 -9.53 19.80
CA ASP A 182 10.65 -10.10 20.67
C ASP A 182 11.06 -11.49 21.16
N SER A 183 10.90 -11.73 22.46
CA SER A 183 11.25 -12.99 23.11
C SER A 183 12.69 -13.45 22.89
N ALA A 184 13.60 -12.54 22.50
CA ALA A 184 14.98 -12.87 22.13
C ALA A 184 15.69 -13.72 23.19
N PHE A 185 15.47 -13.46 24.48
CA PHE A 185 16.00 -14.22 25.62
C PHE A 185 14.88 -14.72 26.55
N ALA A 186 13.66 -14.90 26.03
CA ALA A 186 12.54 -15.40 26.82
C ALA A 186 12.82 -16.80 27.37
N TYR A 187 12.34 -17.08 28.59
CA TYR A 187 12.44 -18.39 29.23
C TYR A 187 13.88 -18.93 29.46
N CYS A 188 14.91 -18.08 29.43
CA CYS A 188 16.27 -18.45 29.84
C CYS A 188 16.35 -18.62 31.37
N ARG A 189 15.98 -19.80 31.90
CA ARG A 189 15.68 -20.02 33.33
C ARG A 189 16.84 -19.76 34.32
N ASN A 190 18.09 -19.72 33.88
CA ASN A 190 19.25 -19.40 34.73
C ASN A 190 19.83 -18.00 34.54
N LEU A 191 19.29 -17.21 33.61
CA LEU A 191 19.81 -15.88 33.30
C LEU A 191 19.63 -14.96 34.51
N LYS A 192 20.76 -14.50 35.07
CA LYS A 192 20.86 -13.69 36.28
C LYS A 192 21.36 -12.28 35.99
N ASP A 193 22.35 -12.16 35.11
CA ASP A 193 23.05 -10.89 34.90
C ASP A 193 22.86 -10.42 33.47
N ILE A 194 22.24 -9.26 33.31
CA ILE A 194 22.02 -8.63 32.00
C ILE A 194 22.67 -7.27 31.99
N TYR A 195 23.63 -7.11 31.10
CA TYR A 195 24.27 -5.84 30.83
C TYR A 195 23.91 -5.37 29.43
N LEU A 196 23.14 -4.29 29.34
CA LEU A 196 22.88 -3.60 28.08
C LEU A 196 23.77 -2.35 28.04
N ALA A 197 24.70 -2.33 27.09
CA ALA A 197 25.58 -1.19 26.89
C ALA A 197 24.81 0.01 26.29
N ASP A 198 25.33 1.21 26.53
CA ASP A 198 24.80 2.43 25.92
C ASP A 198 24.98 2.34 24.40
N GLY A 199 23.86 2.41 23.67
CA GLY A 199 23.76 2.11 22.24
C GLY A 199 22.54 1.24 21.90
N VAL A 200 22.07 0.40 22.83
CA VAL A 200 20.78 -0.30 22.70
C VAL A 200 19.64 0.71 22.77
N LYS A 201 18.82 0.76 21.72
CA LYS A 201 17.68 1.69 21.55
C LYS A 201 16.35 1.00 21.72
N GLU A 202 16.21 -0.23 21.24
CA GLU A 202 14.94 -0.96 21.23
C GLU A 202 15.06 -2.33 21.91
N ILE A 203 14.11 -2.65 22.77
CA ILE A 203 13.94 -3.97 23.39
C ILE A 203 12.54 -4.46 23.05
N GLY A 204 12.41 -5.64 22.44
CA GLY A 204 11.14 -6.21 22.01
C GLY A 204 10.27 -6.78 23.12
N ASP A 205 9.06 -7.20 22.74
CA ASP A 205 8.07 -7.77 23.65
C ASP A 205 8.60 -9.06 24.26
N TYR A 206 8.43 -9.24 25.57
CA TYR A 206 8.92 -10.43 26.30
C TYR A 206 10.41 -10.75 26.13
N ALA A 207 11.23 -9.82 25.60
CA ALA A 207 12.63 -10.07 25.24
C ALA A 207 13.44 -10.72 26.37
N PHE A 208 13.23 -10.31 27.62
CA PHE A 208 13.88 -10.86 28.81
C PHE A 208 12.86 -11.42 29.81
N ASN A 209 11.84 -12.11 29.29
CA ASN A 209 10.83 -12.79 30.09
C ASN A 209 11.41 -14.02 30.81
N THR A 210 12.21 -13.79 31.86
CA THR A 210 12.88 -14.81 32.69
C THR A 210 12.77 -14.49 34.18
N GLY A 211 12.93 -15.51 35.04
CA GLY A 211 12.56 -15.46 36.47
C GLY A 211 13.69 -15.36 37.49
N LYS A 212 14.95 -15.22 37.07
CA LYS A 212 16.10 -15.22 38.01
C LYS A 212 17.02 -14.01 37.89
N ILE A 213 16.64 -12.96 37.17
CA ILE A 213 17.51 -11.79 36.98
C ILE A 213 17.81 -11.13 38.33
N LYS A 214 19.10 -10.96 38.64
CA LYS A 214 19.65 -10.33 39.85
C LYS A 214 20.31 -8.99 39.58
N ASN A 215 20.96 -8.83 38.43
CA ASN A 215 21.59 -7.58 38.03
C ASN A 215 21.14 -7.20 36.62
N LEU A 216 20.67 -5.96 36.45
CA LEU A 216 20.20 -5.42 35.19
C LEU A 216 20.73 -4.00 35.00
N ARG A 217 21.55 -3.78 33.97
CA ARG A 217 21.88 -2.44 33.48
C ARG A 217 20.97 -2.12 32.29
N ILE A 218 20.15 -1.08 32.43
CA ILE A 218 19.36 -0.49 31.35
C ILE A 218 20.17 0.67 30.75
N PRO A 219 20.26 0.80 29.42
CA PRO A 219 21.06 1.84 28.76
C PRO A 219 20.36 3.20 28.86
N GLU A 220 21.13 4.30 28.79
CA GLU A 220 20.53 5.64 28.74
C GLU A 220 19.93 6.01 27.37
N THR A 221 20.28 5.24 26.34
CA THR A 221 19.88 5.45 24.93
C THR A 221 18.53 4.81 24.56
N LEU A 222 17.77 4.32 25.54
CA LEU A 222 16.57 3.53 25.28
C LEU A 222 15.42 4.38 24.72
N GLU A 223 14.94 3.99 23.54
CA GLU A 223 13.88 4.64 22.78
C GLU A 223 12.57 3.86 22.82
N SER A 224 12.63 2.52 22.88
CA SER A 224 11.46 1.65 23.04
C SER A 224 11.75 0.45 23.96
N VAL A 225 10.73 0.06 24.71
CA VAL A 225 10.70 -1.17 25.50
C VAL A 225 9.39 -1.85 25.19
N GLY A 226 9.44 -3.12 24.82
CA GLY A 226 8.28 -3.92 24.51
C GLY A 226 7.50 -4.28 25.75
N VAL A 227 6.22 -4.55 25.55
CA VAL A 227 5.31 -4.99 26.59
C VAL A 227 5.87 -6.23 27.26
N SER A 228 5.90 -6.23 28.59
CA SER A 228 6.33 -7.38 29.37
C SER A 228 7.77 -7.86 29.08
N ALA A 229 8.62 -7.01 28.48
CA ALA A 229 10.02 -7.31 28.19
C ALA A 229 10.75 -7.87 29.42
N PHE A 230 10.36 -7.46 30.63
CA PHE A 230 10.91 -7.92 31.91
C PHE A 230 9.85 -8.52 32.87
N SER A 231 8.73 -9.03 32.35
CA SER A 231 7.53 -9.37 33.16
C SER A 231 7.72 -10.42 34.28
N VAL A 232 8.72 -11.31 34.19
CA VAL A 232 8.94 -12.40 35.17
C VAL A 232 10.09 -12.10 36.14
N THR A 233 10.72 -10.94 36.06
CA THR A 233 11.96 -10.57 36.79
C THR A 233 11.69 -10.04 38.21
N ARG A 234 10.78 -10.67 38.96
CA ARG A 234 10.38 -10.24 40.32
C ARG A 234 11.52 -10.23 41.34
N SER A 235 12.63 -10.93 41.07
CA SER A 235 13.81 -11.01 41.93
C SER A 235 14.65 -9.74 42.00
N LEU A 236 14.49 -8.83 41.03
CA LEU A 236 15.26 -7.57 40.90
C LEU A 236 14.45 -6.33 41.29
N CYS A 237 13.18 -6.53 41.60
CA CYS A 237 12.27 -5.43 41.82
C CYS A 237 12.31 -5.01 43.28
N ASN A 238 12.65 -3.74 43.52
CA ASN A 238 12.48 -3.14 44.84
C ASN A 238 11.15 -2.42 44.89
N THR A 239 10.42 -2.62 45.98
CA THR A 239 9.17 -1.91 46.24
C THR A 239 9.47 -0.66 47.05
N TYR A 240 9.19 0.51 46.47
CA TYR A 240 9.18 1.79 47.20
C TYR A 240 7.78 2.39 47.05
N ASP A 241 7.18 2.81 48.16
CA ASP A 241 5.82 3.38 48.18
C ASP A 241 4.79 2.49 47.45
N ASN A 242 4.91 1.17 47.61
CA ASN A 242 4.09 0.14 46.95
C ASN A 242 4.22 0.07 45.41
N LEU A 243 5.24 0.72 44.84
CA LEU A 243 5.53 0.71 43.40
C LEU A 243 6.76 -0.13 43.09
N LEU A 244 6.68 -0.87 42.00
CA LEU A 244 7.71 -1.79 41.54
C LEU A 244 8.73 -1.09 40.64
N TYR A 245 9.96 -0.94 41.10
CA TYR A 245 11.04 -0.37 40.30
C TYR A 245 12.10 -1.43 39.98
N MET A 246 12.56 -1.45 38.74
CA MET A 246 13.77 -2.15 38.32
C MET A 246 14.98 -1.20 38.41
N GLY A 247 16.06 -1.66 39.01
CA GLY A 247 17.30 -0.90 39.15
C GLY A 247 18.28 -1.53 40.13
N ASN A 248 19.45 -0.89 40.32
CA ASN A 248 20.33 -1.27 41.42
C ASN A 248 19.70 -0.82 42.75
N GLY A 249 19.95 -1.52 43.86
CA GLY A 249 19.23 -1.37 45.13
C GLY A 249 19.20 0.04 45.75
N GLU A 250 19.92 1.00 45.19
CA GLU A 250 19.96 2.40 45.62
C GLU A 250 19.30 3.37 44.61
N ASN A 251 19.26 3.05 43.31
CA ASN A 251 18.71 3.91 42.26
C ASN A 251 17.69 3.17 41.38
N PRO A 252 16.38 3.51 41.46
CA PRO A 252 15.40 2.97 40.53
C PRO A 252 15.67 3.51 39.12
N TYR A 253 15.70 2.67 38.08
CA TYR A 253 15.92 3.11 36.70
C TYR A 253 14.63 3.05 35.85
N LEU A 254 13.83 1.99 36.01
CA LEU A 254 12.63 1.75 35.21
C LEU A 254 11.46 1.35 36.13
N LEU A 255 10.39 2.14 36.11
CA LEU A 255 9.16 1.89 36.87
C LEU A 255 8.23 0.96 36.07
N CYS A 256 7.91 -0.22 36.62
CA CYS A 256 7.41 -1.36 35.83
C CYS A 256 5.96 -1.79 36.10
N VAL A 257 5.25 -1.11 36.99
CA VAL A 257 4.31 -1.76 37.92
C VAL A 257 3.40 -2.83 37.31
N GLY A 258 3.64 -4.07 37.73
CA GLY A 258 2.84 -5.24 37.38
C GLY A 258 2.10 -5.83 38.59
N ARG A 259 0.84 -5.44 38.79
CA ARG A 259 -0.36 -6.26 39.09
C ARG A 259 -1.49 -5.46 39.77
N GLU A 260 -2.68 -6.01 39.59
CA GLU A 260 -3.99 -5.72 40.20
C GLU A 260 -3.95 -5.15 41.63
N ASN A 261 -4.81 -4.14 41.87
CA ASN A 261 -5.12 -3.52 43.16
C ASN A 261 -4.09 -2.54 43.74
N LEU A 262 -3.55 -1.62 42.92
CA LEU A 262 -3.05 -0.37 43.49
C LEU A 262 -4.25 0.46 43.98
N GLU A 263 -4.56 0.39 45.28
CA GLU A 263 -5.63 1.18 45.91
C GLU A 263 -5.23 2.66 46.13
N ALA A 264 -3.98 3.00 45.86
CA ALA A 264 -3.47 4.36 46.03
C ALA A 264 -4.09 5.32 44.99
N THR A 265 -4.76 6.36 45.48
CA THR A 265 -5.28 7.45 44.64
C THR A 265 -4.20 8.47 44.27
N THR A 266 -3.08 8.50 45.02
CA THR A 266 -1.94 9.39 44.77
C THR A 266 -0.65 8.59 44.63
N ILE A 267 0.09 8.87 43.55
CA ILE A 267 1.42 8.31 43.29
C ILE A 267 2.44 9.43 43.25
N ASN A 268 3.54 9.24 43.98
CA ASN A 268 4.76 10.03 43.83
C ASN A 268 5.84 9.10 43.28
N ILE A 269 6.30 9.36 42.06
CA ILE A 269 7.40 8.60 41.47
C ILE A 269 8.70 8.98 42.17
N LYS A 270 9.47 7.96 42.58
CA LYS A 270 10.73 8.14 43.29
C LYS A 270 11.80 8.78 42.41
N ASP A 271 12.53 9.73 42.96
CA ASP A 271 13.67 10.35 42.27
C ASP A 271 14.78 9.33 41.95
N GLY A 272 15.49 9.55 40.85
CA GLY A 272 16.41 8.60 40.22
C GLY A 272 15.77 7.76 39.10
N CYS A 273 14.44 7.60 39.10
CA CYS A 273 13.70 6.89 38.05
C CYS A 273 13.89 7.58 36.70
N LYS A 274 14.43 6.86 35.70
CA LYS A 274 14.66 7.42 34.36
C LYS A 274 13.49 7.20 33.40
N TYR A 275 12.75 6.10 33.60
CA TYR A 275 11.76 5.62 32.64
C TYR A 275 10.50 5.09 33.33
N ILE A 276 9.34 5.34 32.72
CA ILE A 276 8.08 4.69 33.10
C ILE A 276 7.72 3.67 32.02
N ALA A 277 7.69 2.39 32.37
CA ALA A 277 7.51 1.28 31.45
C ALA A 277 6.17 1.31 30.71
N PRO A 278 6.07 0.60 29.56
CA PRO A 278 4.80 0.42 28.88
C PRO A 278 3.74 -0.13 29.82
N ARG A 279 2.54 0.44 29.77
CA ARG A 279 1.36 -0.02 30.52
C ARG A 279 1.54 -0.09 32.06
N ALA A 280 2.54 0.59 32.62
CA ALA A 280 2.85 0.53 34.05
C ALA A 280 1.65 0.88 34.96
N PHE A 281 0.76 1.74 34.49
CA PHE A 281 -0.43 2.20 35.18
C PHE A 281 -1.66 2.16 34.26
N GLU A 282 -1.71 1.21 33.33
CA GLU A 282 -2.85 1.02 32.43
C GLU A 282 -4.11 0.62 33.22
N ASN A 283 -5.24 1.28 33.00
CA ASN A 283 -6.56 0.96 33.58
C ASN A 283 -6.62 0.95 35.12
N ILE A 284 -5.73 1.66 35.83
CA ILE A 284 -5.76 1.72 37.30
C ILE A 284 -6.46 2.97 37.84
N SER A 285 -6.83 2.95 39.13
CA SER A 285 -7.62 4.01 39.79
C SER A 285 -6.79 5.18 40.35
N VAL A 286 -5.57 5.40 39.86
CA VAL A 286 -4.72 6.52 40.31
C VAL A 286 -5.32 7.82 39.82
N GLU A 287 -5.45 8.82 40.71
CA GLU A 287 -6.04 10.12 40.39
C GLU A 287 -5.01 11.25 40.36
N THR A 288 -3.98 11.19 41.21
CA THR A 288 -2.93 12.22 41.29
C THR A 288 -1.54 11.60 41.10
N LEU A 289 -0.73 12.23 40.25
CA LEU A 289 0.59 11.75 39.86
C LEU A 289 1.63 12.88 39.96
N THR A 290 2.73 12.62 40.68
CA THR A 290 3.92 13.47 40.68
C THR A 290 5.06 12.75 40.00
N ILE A 291 5.62 13.35 38.94
CA ILE A 291 6.76 12.82 38.19
C ILE A 291 8.01 13.69 38.46
N PRO A 292 9.12 13.10 38.97
CA PRO A 292 10.35 13.84 39.28
C PRO A 292 11.17 14.15 38.01
N SER A 293 12.13 15.06 38.15
CA SER A 293 12.99 15.56 37.05
C SER A 293 13.94 14.52 36.48
N SER A 294 14.16 13.42 37.19
CA SER A 294 14.95 12.28 36.74
C SER A 294 14.27 11.49 35.61
N VAL A 295 12.95 11.56 35.46
CA VAL A 295 12.20 10.81 34.44
C VAL A 295 12.35 11.50 33.08
N LYS A 296 13.01 10.82 32.14
CA LYS A 296 13.23 11.31 30.77
C LYS A 296 12.15 10.86 29.79
N ARG A 297 11.61 9.65 29.94
CA ARG A 297 10.65 9.08 28.99
C ARG A 297 9.53 8.31 29.69
N ILE A 298 8.31 8.54 29.21
CA ILE A 298 7.11 7.77 29.55
C ILE A 298 6.79 6.92 28.32
N PHE A 299 6.78 5.60 28.46
CA PHE A 299 6.52 4.69 27.35
C PHE A 299 5.02 4.58 27.02
N GLU A 300 4.74 3.83 25.96
CA GLU A 300 3.41 3.63 25.41
C GLU A 300 2.39 3.11 26.44
N LEU A 301 1.16 3.61 26.37
CA LEU A 301 0.05 3.23 27.26
C LEU A 301 0.35 3.33 28.77
N ALA A 302 1.44 3.99 29.20
CA ALA A 302 1.88 3.97 30.59
C ALA A 302 0.78 4.36 31.58
N PHE A 303 -0.12 5.28 31.23
CA PHE A 303 -1.29 5.69 32.01
C PHE A 303 -2.62 5.54 31.23
N GLY A 304 -2.63 4.77 30.14
CA GLY A 304 -3.81 4.59 29.30
C GLY A 304 -5.01 4.04 30.08
N GLY A 305 -6.19 4.65 29.95
CA GLY A 305 -7.42 4.26 30.64
C GLY A 305 -7.41 4.47 32.17
N SER A 306 -6.36 5.09 32.72
CA SER A 306 -6.28 5.36 34.16
C SER A 306 -7.18 6.53 34.58
N LYS A 307 -7.49 6.62 35.88
CA LYS A 307 -8.28 7.73 36.44
C LYS A 307 -7.48 9.01 36.70
N VAL A 308 -6.28 9.13 36.10
CA VAL A 308 -5.37 10.25 36.38
C VAL A 308 -6.05 11.55 36.00
N LYS A 309 -6.14 12.46 36.98
CA LYS A 309 -6.76 13.77 36.88
C LYS A 309 -5.74 14.89 37.03
N ASN A 310 -4.85 14.78 38.01
CA ASN A 310 -3.83 15.78 38.31
C ASN A 310 -2.45 15.20 38.04
N VAL A 311 -1.68 15.83 37.16
CA VAL A 311 -0.28 15.45 36.88
C VAL A 311 0.62 16.64 37.16
N THR A 312 1.63 16.44 38.00
CA THR A 312 2.69 17.42 38.27
C THR A 312 3.99 16.93 37.65
N PHE A 313 4.52 17.64 36.66
CA PHE A 313 5.83 17.37 36.10
C PHE A 313 6.90 18.24 36.77
N SER A 314 7.92 17.59 37.34
CA SER A 314 9.17 18.26 37.68
C SER A 314 10.04 18.18 36.43
N SER A 315 10.37 19.32 35.80
CA SER A 315 11.14 19.45 34.53
C SER A 315 12.13 18.30 34.24
N GLY A 316 12.13 17.69 33.05
CA GLY A 316 13.07 16.60 32.71
C GLY A 316 12.55 15.59 31.69
N ILE A 317 11.23 15.51 31.50
CA ILE A 317 10.62 14.63 30.50
C ILE A 317 10.93 15.15 29.10
N GLU A 318 11.55 14.30 28.30
CA GLU A 318 11.93 14.55 26.91
C GLU A 318 10.97 13.84 25.94
N TYR A 319 10.34 12.72 26.34
CA TYR A 319 9.51 11.91 25.46
C TYR A 319 8.24 11.39 26.15
N LEU A 320 7.08 11.62 25.52
CA LEU A 320 5.83 10.92 25.82
C LEU A 320 5.56 9.89 24.72
N GLY A 321 5.34 8.64 25.10
CA GLY A 321 5.06 7.54 24.18
C GLY A 321 3.63 7.51 23.67
N ASP A 322 3.39 6.63 22.69
CA ASP A 322 2.08 6.49 22.07
C ASP A 322 1.01 6.08 23.08
N TYR A 323 -0.16 6.71 23.02
CA TYR A 323 -1.27 6.45 23.93
C TYR A 323 -0.95 6.64 25.43
N SER A 324 0.15 7.33 25.79
CA SER A 324 0.67 7.35 27.18
C SER A 324 -0.34 7.82 28.22
N PHE A 325 -1.25 8.73 27.86
CA PHE A 325 -2.34 9.25 28.70
C PHE A 325 -3.71 9.09 28.02
N LYS A 326 -3.86 8.16 27.07
CA LYS A 326 -5.14 7.90 26.38
C LYS A 326 -6.25 7.62 27.39
N GLU A 327 -7.45 8.13 27.16
CA GLU A 327 -8.65 7.86 27.99
C GLU A 327 -8.48 8.22 29.48
N THR A 328 -7.58 9.15 29.81
CA THR A 328 -7.42 9.65 31.18
C THR A 328 -8.43 10.73 31.55
N GLN A 329 -8.49 11.07 32.83
CA GLN A 329 -9.41 12.08 33.38
C GLN A 329 -8.75 13.44 33.61
N ILE A 330 -7.64 13.70 32.93
CA ILE A 330 -6.88 14.95 33.05
C ILE A 330 -7.78 16.11 32.65
N THR A 331 -7.85 17.13 33.50
CA THR A 331 -8.65 18.34 33.24
C THR A 331 -7.83 19.47 32.64
N SER A 332 -6.59 19.63 33.10
CA SER A 332 -5.64 20.59 32.55
C SER A 332 -4.22 20.08 32.72
N LEU A 333 -3.33 20.47 31.80
CA LEU A 333 -1.94 20.03 31.83
C LEU A 333 -1.00 21.07 31.22
N GLU A 334 0.12 21.32 31.91
CA GLU A 334 1.25 22.04 31.35
C GLU A 334 2.33 21.03 30.98
N LEU A 335 2.58 20.85 29.69
CA LEU A 335 3.66 19.98 29.24
C LEU A 335 5.02 20.66 29.49
N PRO A 336 6.03 19.93 29.98
CA PRO A 336 7.30 20.53 30.35
C PRO A 336 8.09 21.00 29.12
N ASP A 337 8.80 22.13 29.23
CA ASP A 337 9.65 22.68 28.15
C ASP A 337 10.78 21.75 27.70
N SER A 338 11.13 20.74 28.51
CA SER A 338 12.10 19.70 28.14
C SER A 338 11.56 18.72 27.09
N LEU A 339 10.24 18.71 26.80
CA LEU A 339 9.61 17.72 25.94
C LEU A 339 10.02 17.89 24.46
N ILE A 340 10.72 16.91 23.93
CA ILE A 340 11.19 16.87 22.54
C ILE A 340 10.14 16.23 21.62
N SER A 341 9.44 15.19 22.11
CA SER A 341 8.50 14.41 21.30
C SER A 341 7.22 14.08 22.04
N LEU A 342 6.09 14.24 21.33
CA LEU A 342 4.76 13.80 21.75
C LEU A 342 4.37 12.53 20.98
N GLY A 343 3.92 11.49 21.67
CA GLY A 343 3.52 10.22 21.04
C GLY A 343 2.19 10.34 20.28
N LYS A 344 1.95 9.41 19.36
CA LYS A 344 0.66 9.28 18.66
C LYS A 344 -0.44 8.99 19.66
N SER A 345 -1.59 9.64 19.50
CA SER A 345 -2.75 9.46 20.39
C SER A 345 -2.43 9.63 21.89
N ALA A 346 -1.36 10.34 22.25
CA ALA A 346 -0.89 10.41 23.65
C ALA A 346 -1.96 10.88 24.63
N PHE A 347 -2.87 11.76 24.21
CA PHE A 347 -4.01 12.26 24.98
C PHE A 347 -5.35 11.98 24.30
N SER A 348 -5.44 10.98 23.40
CA SER A 348 -6.71 10.68 22.73
C SER A 348 -7.79 10.26 23.74
N ASP A 349 -9.03 10.64 23.52
CA ASP A 349 -10.20 10.36 24.38
C ASP A 349 -10.07 10.85 25.83
N CYS A 350 -9.18 11.81 26.10
CA CYS A 350 -9.16 12.58 27.36
C CYS A 350 -10.36 13.53 27.43
N LYS A 351 -11.56 12.97 27.58
CA LYS A 351 -12.85 13.68 27.43
C LYS A 351 -13.06 14.82 28.41
N GLN A 352 -12.30 14.88 29.50
CA GLN A 352 -12.36 15.93 30.52
C GLN A 352 -11.28 17.01 30.35
N LEU A 353 -10.37 16.88 29.37
CA LEU A 353 -9.29 17.84 29.15
C LEU A 353 -9.87 19.16 28.62
N GLU A 354 -9.86 20.20 29.45
CA GLU A 354 -10.39 21.52 29.14
C GLU A 354 -9.34 22.43 28.50
N SER A 355 -8.08 22.29 28.92
CA SER A 355 -6.96 23.10 28.42
C SER A 355 -5.63 22.33 28.47
N ILE A 356 -4.75 22.60 27.51
CA ILE A 356 -3.38 22.09 27.52
C ILE A 356 -2.40 23.15 27.03
N SER A 357 -1.29 23.31 27.75
CA SER A 357 -0.19 24.17 27.32
C SER A 357 0.88 23.32 26.62
N LEU A 358 1.10 23.59 25.33
CA LEU A 358 2.10 22.91 24.51
C LEU A 358 3.48 23.59 24.68
N PRO A 359 4.59 22.81 24.75
CA PRO A 359 5.91 23.37 25.00
C PRO A 359 6.54 23.93 23.73
N LYS A 360 7.51 24.84 23.89
CA LYS A 360 8.20 25.50 22.74
C LYS A 360 9.25 24.62 22.03
N SER A 361 9.54 23.47 22.61
CA SER A 361 10.57 22.51 22.17
C SER A 361 10.06 21.58 21.07
N ILE A 362 8.79 21.18 21.09
CA ILE A 362 8.22 20.33 20.04
C ILE A 362 8.10 21.08 18.70
N ARG A 363 8.02 20.33 17.59
CA ARG A 363 7.87 20.88 16.22
C ARG A 363 6.63 20.37 15.51
N GLU A 364 5.97 19.38 16.09
CA GLU A 364 4.86 18.65 15.49
C GLU A 364 3.85 18.28 16.57
N ILE A 365 2.57 18.32 16.20
CA ILE A 365 1.49 17.70 16.96
C ILE A 365 1.15 16.39 16.27
N SER A 366 1.46 15.29 16.95
CA SER A 366 1.44 13.95 16.40
C SER A 366 0.04 13.45 16.04
N GLN A 367 0.00 12.40 15.22
CA GLN A 367 -1.23 11.76 14.76
C GLN A 367 -2.17 11.45 15.94
N ASP A 368 -3.43 11.86 15.81
CA ASP A 368 -4.50 11.64 16.79
C ASP A 368 -4.21 12.13 18.22
N ALA A 369 -3.16 12.94 18.45
CA ALA A 369 -2.63 13.25 19.78
C ALA A 369 -3.69 13.72 20.79
N PHE A 370 -4.69 14.50 20.34
CA PHE A 370 -5.80 15.01 21.12
C PHE A 370 -7.17 14.60 20.55
N SER A 371 -7.22 13.57 19.71
CA SER A 371 -8.47 13.07 19.11
C SER A 371 -9.47 12.68 20.21
N GLY A 372 -10.71 13.17 20.15
CA GLY A 372 -11.76 12.87 21.12
C GLY A 372 -11.68 13.63 22.45
N CYS A 373 -10.83 14.66 22.57
CA CYS A 373 -10.78 15.56 23.73
C CYS A 373 -12.00 16.50 23.77
N LYS A 374 -13.17 15.95 24.11
CA LYS A 374 -14.47 16.61 23.94
C LYS A 374 -14.66 17.91 24.73
N SER A 375 -13.95 18.11 25.83
CA SER A 375 -14.02 19.33 26.65
C SER A 375 -12.97 20.40 26.28
N LEU A 376 -12.05 20.12 25.35
CA LEU A 376 -10.96 21.02 25.02
C LEU A 376 -11.53 22.26 24.33
N ASN A 377 -11.58 23.39 25.05
CA ASN A 377 -12.27 24.60 24.59
C ASN A 377 -11.33 25.62 23.93
N THR A 378 -10.09 25.69 24.43
CA THR A 378 -9.07 26.64 23.99
C THR A 378 -7.76 25.92 23.81
N LEU A 379 -7.06 26.26 22.73
CA LEU A 379 -5.74 25.75 22.43
C LEU A 379 -4.93 26.84 21.74
N THR A 380 -3.79 27.21 22.34
CA THR A 380 -2.82 28.08 21.68
C THR A 380 -1.76 27.20 21.04
N ILE A 381 -1.71 27.20 19.70
CA ILE A 381 -0.63 26.53 18.96
C ILE A 381 0.64 27.39 19.07
N PRO A 382 1.76 26.89 19.63
CA PRO A 382 3.00 27.64 19.67
C PRO A 382 3.56 27.91 18.26
N SER A 383 4.23 29.05 18.05
CA SER A 383 4.77 29.42 16.73
C SER A 383 5.90 28.52 16.20
N ASN A 384 6.45 27.66 17.06
CA ASN A 384 7.43 26.65 16.69
C ASN A 384 6.83 25.37 16.07
N ILE A 385 5.50 25.21 16.09
CA ILE A 385 4.83 24.07 15.46
C ILE A 385 4.84 24.25 13.95
N ILE A 386 5.43 23.27 13.26
CA ILE A 386 5.58 23.23 11.80
C ILE A 386 4.51 22.31 11.19
N ARG A 387 4.04 21.30 11.92
CA ARG A 387 3.13 20.26 11.42
C ARG A 387 2.06 19.92 12.44
N ILE A 388 0.82 19.78 11.97
CA ILE A 388 -0.29 19.17 12.69
C ILE A 388 -0.67 17.92 11.89
N GLU A 389 -0.46 16.74 12.46
CA GLU A 389 -0.66 15.46 11.77
C GLU A 389 -2.13 15.04 11.70
N ASP A 390 -2.36 13.92 11.00
CA ASP A 390 -3.68 13.35 10.75
C ASP A 390 -4.46 13.13 12.06
N GLY A 391 -5.74 13.54 12.06
CA GLY A 391 -6.66 13.36 13.19
C GLY A 391 -6.27 14.04 14.51
N ALA A 392 -5.23 14.88 14.54
CA ALA A 392 -4.64 15.43 15.78
C ALA A 392 -5.65 16.01 16.79
N PHE A 393 -6.72 16.65 16.31
CA PHE A 393 -7.82 17.22 17.09
C PHE A 393 -9.20 16.73 16.65
N SER A 394 -9.27 15.58 15.95
CA SER A 394 -10.54 15.03 15.48
C SER A 394 -11.51 14.81 16.64
N GLY A 395 -12.76 15.26 16.54
CA GLY A 395 -13.78 15.10 17.57
C GLY A 395 -13.57 15.96 18.83
N CYS A 396 -12.70 16.97 18.80
CA CYS A 396 -12.60 18.01 19.83
C CYS A 396 -13.82 18.94 19.76
N SER A 397 -14.99 18.41 20.16
CA SER A 397 -16.29 19.01 19.90
C SER A 397 -16.54 20.34 20.61
N SER A 398 -15.80 20.69 21.66
CA SER A 398 -15.89 21.97 22.38
C SER A 398 -14.87 23.02 21.93
N LEU A 399 -13.98 22.71 20.98
CA LEU A 399 -12.94 23.63 20.54
C LEU A 399 -13.56 24.80 19.74
N GLU A 400 -13.59 26.00 20.33
CA GLU A 400 -14.33 27.14 19.77
C GLU A 400 -13.51 27.96 18.76
N SER A 401 -12.20 28.04 18.99
CA SER A 401 -11.26 28.81 18.17
C SER A 401 -9.87 28.18 18.20
N ILE A 402 -9.14 28.36 17.11
CA ILE A 402 -7.74 27.95 16.96
C ILE A 402 -6.98 29.13 16.35
N ASP A 403 -5.89 29.51 17.02
CA ASP A 403 -4.97 30.55 16.55
C ASP A 403 -3.79 29.88 15.84
N PHE A 404 -3.90 29.71 14.52
CA PHE A 404 -2.83 29.17 13.70
C PHE A 404 -1.71 30.21 13.53
N LYS A 405 -0.51 29.87 13.99
CA LYS A 405 0.65 30.77 13.94
C LYS A 405 1.43 30.67 12.65
N GLU A 406 2.05 31.79 12.29
CA GLU A 406 3.08 31.80 11.25
C GLU A 406 4.24 30.85 11.60
N GLY A 407 4.65 30.04 10.63
CA GLY A 407 5.60 28.94 10.77
C GLY A 407 4.97 27.57 10.49
N LEU A 408 3.65 27.43 10.61
CA LEU A 408 2.92 26.19 10.34
C LEU A 408 2.91 25.90 8.83
N LYS A 409 3.39 24.71 8.42
CA LYS A 409 3.53 24.31 7.02
C LYS A 409 2.57 23.23 6.57
N TYR A 410 2.03 22.44 7.50
CA TYR A 410 1.28 21.22 7.19
C TYR A 410 0.10 20.99 8.14
N ILE A 411 -1.07 20.68 7.57
CA ILE A 411 -2.26 20.18 8.27
C ILE A 411 -2.66 18.82 7.67
N GLY A 412 -2.70 17.79 8.50
CA GLY A 412 -3.00 16.41 8.12
C GLY A 412 -4.48 16.15 7.83
N SER A 413 -4.76 14.93 7.37
CA SER A 413 -6.10 14.47 7.02
C SER A 413 -6.97 14.41 8.27
N GLY A 414 -8.17 14.99 8.23
CA GLY A 414 -9.10 14.94 9.38
C GLY A 414 -8.59 15.65 10.64
N ALA A 415 -7.56 16.49 10.56
CA ALA A 415 -6.90 17.08 11.74
C ALA A 415 -7.88 17.77 12.71
N PHE A 416 -8.95 18.40 12.20
CA PHE A 416 -10.01 19.05 12.96
C PHE A 416 -11.41 18.53 12.56
N MET A 417 -11.50 17.29 12.05
CA MET A 417 -12.78 16.65 11.75
C MET A 417 -13.68 16.64 13.00
N ASP A 418 -14.99 16.86 12.86
CA ASP A 418 -15.95 16.87 13.96
C ASP A 418 -15.65 17.87 15.10
N CYS A 419 -14.84 18.92 14.84
CA CYS A 419 -14.72 20.07 15.74
C CYS A 419 -15.98 20.94 15.66
N THR A 420 -17.09 20.43 16.20
CA THR A 420 -18.44 21.00 15.99
C THR A 420 -18.67 22.37 16.60
N SER A 421 -17.79 22.87 17.48
CA SER A 421 -17.89 24.22 18.07
C SER A 421 -16.98 25.26 17.39
N LEU A 422 -16.15 24.84 16.43
CA LEU A 422 -15.17 25.72 15.81
C LEU A 422 -15.91 26.76 14.94
N ASN A 423 -15.76 28.04 15.27
CA ASN A 423 -16.60 29.10 14.71
C ASN A 423 -16.01 29.80 13.47
N GLU A 424 -14.72 30.11 13.50
CA GLU A 424 -14.01 30.82 12.44
C GLU A 424 -12.60 30.24 12.30
N VAL A 425 -12.12 30.13 11.05
CA VAL A 425 -10.78 29.61 10.76
C VAL A 425 -10.07 30.55 9.79
N THR A 426 -8.87 30.99 10.18
CA THR A 426 -7.93 31.68 9.30
C THR A 426 -6.66 30.85 9.22
N LEU A 427 -6.33 30.36 8.02
CA LEU A 427 -5.10 29.61 7.77
C LEU A 427 -3.92 30.58 7.54
N PRO A 428 -2.73 30.29 8.09
CA PRO A 428 -1.57 31.19 8.02
C PRO A 428 -0.89 31.14 6.65
N ASP A 429 -0.18 32.21 6.29
CA ASP A 429 0.46 32.31 4.96
C ASP A 429 1.67 31.40 4.78
N SER A 430 2.21 30.90 5.88
CA SER A 430 3.25 29.87 5.90
C SER A 430 2.76 28.46 5.56
N LEU A 431 1.45 28.23 5.47
CA LEU A 431 0.89 26.90 5.19
C LEU A 431 1.19 26.51 3.74
N ILE A 432 1.80 25.34 3.53
CA ILE A 432 2.19 24.85 2.19
C ILE A 432 1.27 23.72 1.72
N LYS A 433 0.81 22.88 2.65
CA LYS A 433 0.05 21.69 2.34
C LYS A 433 -1.03 21.42 3.38
N MET A 434 -2.20 21.01 2.90
CA MET A 434 -3.27 20.46 3.72
C MET A 434 -3.85 19.23 3.03
N LEU A 435 -4.38 18.29 3.81
CA LEU A 435 -4.99 17.05 3.30
C LEU A 435 -6.52 17.05 3.48
N GLY A 436 -7.17 16.05 2.88
CA GLY A 436 -8.63 15.93 2.88
C GLY A 436 -9.24 15.83 4.27
N TYR A 437 -10.53 16.12 4.37
CA TYR A 437 -11.30 16.08 5.62
C TYR A 437 -10.83 17.01 6.76
N ALA A 438 -9.84 17.88 6.55
CA ALA A 438 -9.19 18.63 7.62
C ALA A 438 -10.17 19.38 8.55
N PHE A 439 -11.29 19.90 8.03
CA PHE A 439 -12.37 20.56 8.78
C PHE A 439 -13.75 19.95 8.44
N TYR A 440 -13.80 18.65 8.15
CA TYR A 440 -15.05 17.95 7.84
C TYR A 440 -15.99 17.93 9.06
N ASP A 441 -17.28 18.17 8.84
CA ASP A 441 -18.33 18.24 9.87
C ASP A 441 -18.06 19.24 11.03
N CYS A 442 -17.27 20.30 10.77
CA CYS A 442 -17.19 21.49 11.63
C CYS A 442 -18.49 22.33 11.53
N SER A 443 -19.57 21.78 12.07
CA SER A 443 -20.95 22.28 11.85
C SER A 443 -21.25 23.69 12.37
N SER A 444 -20.40 24.27 13.23
CA SER A 444 -20.50 25.69 13.67
C SER A 444 -19.58 26.66 12.91
N LEU A 445 -18.82 26.18 11.93
CA LEU A 445 -17.90 27.02 11.18
C LEU A 445 -18.69 27.97 10.26
N LYS A 446 -18.61 29.28 10.53
CA LYS A 446 -19.34 30.32 9.79
C LYS A 446 -18.55 30.90 8.64
N THR A 447 -17.26 31.14 8.86
CA THR A 447 -16.36 31.77 7.91
C THR A 447 -15.01 31.04 7.86
N MET A 448 -14.40 31.02 6.67
CA MET A 448 -13.07 30.49 6.49
C MET A 448 -12.25 31.34 5.52
N THR A 449 -11.02 31.66 5.93
CA THR A 449 -10.00 32.26 5.07
C THR A 449 -8.88 31.28 4.82
N ILE A 450 -8.69 30.91 3.56
CA ILE A 450 -7.64 30.00 3.09
C ILE A 450 -6.50 30.87 2.54
N SER A 451 -5.25 30.55 2.92
CA SER A 451 -4.09 31.32 2.49
C SER A 451 -3.85 31.27 0.97
N ASP A 452 -3.36 32.38 0.42
CA ASP A 452 -2.94 32.54 -0.98
C ASP A 452 -1.85 31.56 -1.46
N THR A 453 -1.10 30.93 -0.56
CA THR A 453 -0.06 29.95 -0.91
C THR A 453 -0.61 28.59 -1.30
N ILE A 454 -1.87 28.32 -0.99
CA ILE A 454 -2.55 27.07 -1.31
C ILE A 454 -2.96 27.04 -2.79
N LEU A 455 -2.49 26.01 -3.50
CA LEU A 455 -2.84 25.77 -4.91
C LEU A 455 -3.98 24.75 -5.10
N GLU A 456 -4.30 23.97 -4.07
CA GLU A 456 -5.30 22.89 -4.13
C GLU A 456 -6.07 22.79 -2.82
N ILE A 457 -7.40 22.79 -2.91
CA ILE A 457 -8.29 22.52 -1.78
C ILE A 457 -8.69 21.05 -1.85
N PRO A 458 -8.28 20.21 -0.89
CA PRO A 458 -8.38 18.76 -0.98
C PRO A 458 -9.81 18.24 -0.76
N SER A 459 -10.00 16.95 -1.06
CA SER A 459 -11.31 16.31 -1.01
C SER A 459 -11.93 16.35 0.41
N TYR A 460 -13.23 16.62 0.50
CA TYR A 460 -13.98 16.73 1.76
C TYR A 460 -13.47 17.77 2.77
N PHE A 461 -12.62 18.72 2.36
CA PHE A 461 -11.95 19.68 3.25
C PHE A 461 -12.85 20.36 4.30
N CYS A 462 -13.97 20.92 3.87
CA CYS A 462 -15.01 21.57 4.68
C CYS A 462 -16.40 20.95 4.40
N GLY A 463 -16.44 19.68 3.99
CA GLY A 463 -17.71 18.98 3.80
C GLY A 463 -18.49 18.92 5.12
N GLY A 464 -19.80 19.18 5.10
CA GLY A 464 -20.64 19.10 6.29
C GLY A 464 -20.60 20.33 7.21
N CYS A 465 -19.85 21.38 6.88
CA CYS A 465 -19.88 22.66 7.58
C CYS A 465 -21.21 23.39 7.31
N THR A 466 -22.28 22.99 7.99
CA THR A 466 -23.66 23.31 7.61
C THR A 466 -24.01 24.80 7.64
N ILE A 467 -23.35 25.60 8.48
CA ILE A 467 -23.61 27.04 8.62
C ILE A 467 -22.53 27.92 7.96
N LEU A 468 -21.60 27.31 7.21
CA LEU A 468 -20.57 28.04 6.48
C LEU A 468 -21.24 28.90 5.42
N ASN A 469 -21.14 30.22 5.57
CA ASN A 469 -21.80 31.19 4.69
C ASN A 469 -20.81 32.00 3.85
N SER A 470 -19.52 31.98 4.19
CA SER A 470 -18.48 32.71 3.48
C SER A 470 -17.15 31.94 3.48
N VAL A 471 -16.53 31.81 2.31
CA VAL A 471 -15.20 31.23 2.12
C VAL A 471 -14.38 32.16 1.24
N GLN A 472 -13.19 32.55 1.71
CA GLN A 472 -12.20 33.27 0.91
C GLN A 472 -11.22 32.26 0.31
N LEU A 473 -11.33 32.05 -1.01
CA LEU A 473 -10.45 31.17 -1.77
C LEU A 473 -9.11 31.85 -2.09
N PRO A 474 -8.00 31.09 -2.17
CA PRO A 474 -6.68 31.62 -2.52
C PRO A 474 -6.66 32.24 -3.93
N LYS A 475 -5.95 33.36 -4.12
CA LYS A 475 -5.89 34.03 -5.45
C LYS A 475 -5.25 33.16 -6.55
N ASP A 476 -4.33 32.27 -6.18
CA ASP A 476 -3.55 31.41 -7.09
C ASP A 476 -4.05 29.94 -7.10
N LEU A 477 -5.23 29.69 -6.51
CA LEU A 477 -5.85 28.38 -6.44
C LEU A 477 -6.06 27.77 -7.83
N ARG A 478 -5.66 26.51 -8.00
CA ARG A 478 -5.76 25.77 -9.27
C ARG A 478 -6.83 24.67 -9.23
N TYR A 479 -7.01 24.00 -8.09
CA TYR A 479 -7.87 22.83 -8.00
C TYR A 479 -8.77 22.91 -6.75
N ILE A 480 -10.06 22.64 -6.93
CA ILE A 480 -10.99 22.33 -5.85
C ILE A 480 -11.38 20.87 -6.01
N ASP A 481 -11.05 20.04 -5.05
CA ASP A 481 -11.20 18.60 -5.16
C ASP A 481 -12.62 18.11 -4.78
N GLY A 482 -12.85 16.80 -4.87
CA GLY A 482 -14.18 16.21 -4.70
C GLY A 482 -14.80 16.47 -3.32
N CYS A 483 -16.09 16.82 -3.28
CA CYS A 483 -16.85 17.08 -2.05
C CYS A 483 -16.28 18.15 -1.12
N ALA A 484 -15.31 18.97 -1.56
CA ALA A 484 -14.54 19.90 -0.73
C ALA A 484 -15.39 20.81 0.17
N PHE A 485 -16.52 21.31 -0.33
CA PHE A 485 -17.48 22.16 0.39
C PHE A 485 -18.89 21.55 0.36
N SER A 486 -19.02 20.23 0.19
CA SER A 486 -20.33 19.59 0.13
C SER A 486 -21.13 19.81 1.41
N ASN A 487 -22.45 19.99 1.32
CA ASN A 487 -23.37 20.22 2.44
C ASN A 487 -23.09 21.51 3.25
N CYS A 488 -22.44 22.52 2.68
CA CYS A 488 -22.41 23.88 3.24
C CYS A 488 -23.75 24.60 2.99
N LYS A 489 -24.75 24.30 3.82
CA LYS A 489 -26.18 24.66 3.61
C LYS A 489 -26.48 26.15 3.73
N GLU A 490 -25.53 26.99 4.14
CA GLU A 490 -25.68 28.45 4.17
C GLU A 490 -24.77 29.17 3.15
N LEU A 491 -24.00 28.43 2.34
CA LEU A 491 -23.07 29.01 1.37
C LEU A 491 -23.82 29.44 0.10
N LYS A 492 -24.12 30.74 0.03
CA LYS A 492 -24.92 31.36 -1.05
C LYS A 492 -24.11 31.89 -2.23
N SER A 493 -22.85 32.19 -2.01
CA SER A 493 -21.96 32.74 -3.04
C SER A 493 -20.52 32.32 -2.80
N VAL A 494 -19.79 32.08 -3.88
CA VAL A 494 -18.35 31.81 -3.87
C VAL A 494 -17.72 32.58 -5.02
N THR A 495 -16.61 33.28 -4.75
CA THR A 495 -15.83 33.95 -5.80
C THR A 495 -14.70 33.04 -6.22
N PHE A 496 -14.77 32.51 -7.45
CA PHE A 496 -13.71 31.68 -8.02
C PHE A 496 -12.54 32.55 -8.54
N PRO A 497 -11.28 32.21 -8.24
CA PRO A 497 -10.13 32.96 -8.72
C PRO A 497 -9.82 32.66 -10.19
N ASN A 498 -9.24 33.64 -10.89
CA ASN A 498 -8.89 33.52 -12.32
C ASN A 498 -7.82 32.46 -12.63
N SER A 499 -7.17 31.90 -11.62
CA SER A 499 -6.18 30.82 -11.71
C SER A 499 -6.81 29.42 -11.73
N LEU A 500 -8.08 29.28 -11.33
CA LEU A 500 -8.77 28.00 -11.13
C LEU A 500 -8.87 27.20 -12.44
N LYS A 501 -8.51 25.92 -12.38
CA LYS A 501 -8.49 24.99 -13.52
C LYS A 501 -9.60 23.96 -13.45
N GLU A 502 -9.87 23.45 -12.27
CA GLU A 502 -10.80 22.34 -12.08
C GLU A 502 -11.67 22.50 -10.83
N ILE A 503 -12.93 22.09 -10.96
CA ILE A 503 -13.87 21.91 -9.85
C ILE A 503 -14.28 20.44 -9.79
N GLY A 504 -14.00 19.81 -8.65
CA GLY A 504 -14.15 18.39 -8.41
C GLY A 504 -15.59 17.91 -8.24
N ALA A 505 -15.77 16.59 -8.29
CA ALA A 505 -17.10 15.99 -8.25
C ALA A 505 -17.76 16.29 -6.90
N CYS A 506 -19.05 16.66 -6.91
CA CYS A 506 -19.79 17.05 -5.70
C CYS A 506 -19.17 18.20 -4.87
N ALA A 507 -18.21 18.97 -5.40
CA ALA A 507 -17.45 19.98 -4.64
C ALA A 507 -18.33 20.95 -3.83
N PHE A 508 -19.46 21.39 -4.39
CA PHE A 508 -20.47 22.25 -3.77
C PHE A 508 -21.86 21.59 -3.75
N MET A 509 -21.93 20.26 -3.72
CA MET A 509 -23.20 19.54 -3.62
C MET A 509 -23.96 19.97 -2.36
N ASN A 510 -25.26 20.29 -2.48
CA ASN A 510 -26.12 20.77 -1.40
C ASN A 510 -25.68 22.13 -0.79
N CYS A 511 -24.98 22.96 -1.57
CA CYS A 511 -24.74 24.37 -1.25
C CYS A 511 -25.75 25.24 -1.98
N PRO A 512 -26.51 26.12 -1.31
CA PRO A 512 -27.55 26.94 -1.94
C PRO A 512 -26.95 28.15 -2.69
N LEU A 513 -26.00 27.91 -3.60
CA LEU A 513 -25.38 28.95 -4.40
C LEU A 513 -26.44 29.63 -5.29
N GLU A 514 -26.49 30.96 -5.26
CA GLU A 514 -27.46 31.79 -5.99
C GLU A 514 -26.85 32.29 -7.31
N ASN A 515 -25.60 32.76 -7.29
CA ASN A 515 -24.92 33.31 -8.46
C ASN A 515 -23.48 32.82 -8.53
N ILE A 516 -23.06 32.32 -9.69
CA ILE A 516 -21.68 31.87 -9.91
C ILE A 516 -21.13 32.45 -11.22
N THR A 517 -19.83 32.76 -11.19
CA THR A 517 -19.06 33.12 -12.40
C THR A 517 -17.94 32.11 -12.56
N ILE A 518 -17.96 31.35 -13.65
CA ILE A 518 -16.91 30.39 -13.98
C ILE A 518 -15.83 31.13 -14.79
N PRO A 519 -14.60 31.22 -14.27
CA PRO A 519 -13.54 31.97 -14.91
C PRO A 519 -13.03 31.23 -16.15
N LYS A 520 -12.44 31.99 -17.09
CA LYS A 520 -11.97 31.47 -18.40
C LYS A 520 -10.91 30.38 -18.32
N SER A 521 -10.30 30.25 -17.16
CA SER A 521 -9.22 29.31 -16.85
C SER A 521 -9.72 27.92 -16.51
N VAL A 522 -11.00 27.77 -16.16
CA VAL A 522 -11.62 26.49 -15.82
C VAL A 522 -11.84 25.69 -17.09
N SER A 523 -11.20 24.53 -17.14
CA SER A 523 -11.29 23.58 -18.26
C SER A 523 -12.05 22.31 -17.91
N LEU A 524 -12.40 22.11 -16.63
CA LEU A 524 -13.14 20.93 -16.18
C LEU A 524 -13.98 21.24 -14.93
N VAL A 525 -15.27 20.91 -14.99
CA VAL A 525 -16.17 20.82 -13.84
C VAL A 525 -16.74 19.41 -13.83
N LYS A 526 -16.49 18.68 -12.75
CA LYS A 526 -16.88 17.27 -12.61
C LYS A 526 -18.32 17.10 -12.12
N ASP A 527 -18.83 15.88 -12.26
CA ASP A 527 -20.19 15.48 -11.93
C ASP A 527 -20.66 15.99 -10.58
N HIS A 528 -21.89 16.50 -10.56
CA HIS A 528 -22.61 16.95 -9.38
C HIS A 528 -21.92 18.06 -8.57
N ALA A 529 -20.89 18.72 -9.12
CA ALA A 529 -20.19 19.83 -8.48
C ALA A 529 -21.12 20.87 -7.85
N PHE A 530 -22.24 21.19 -8.50
CA PHE A 530 -23.23 22.17 -8.06
C PHE A 530 -24.63 21.55 -7.85
N LYS A 531 -24.71 20.23 -7.61
CA LYS A 531 -25.99 19.55 -7.40
C LYS A 531 -26.73 20.16 -6.22
N SER A 532 -28.02 20.45 -6.41
CA SER A 532 -28.90 21.05 -5.40
C SER A 532 -28.57 22.50 -5.03
N SER A 533 -27.78 23.22 -5.83
CA SER A 533 -27.66 24.69 -5.74
C SER A 533 -28.92 25.39 -6.25
N VAL A 534 -29.20 26.62 -5.80
CA VAL A 534 -30.40 27.40 -6.15
C VAL A 534 -30.06 28.54 -7.12
N LEU A 535 -29.38 28.19 -8.22
CA LEU A 535 -28.75 29.16 -9.11
C LEU A 535 -29.79 30.03 -9.86
N ASP A 536 -29.69 31.35 -9.69
CA ASP A 536 -30.40 32.39 -10.43
C ASP A 536 -29.62 32.87 -11.66
N THR A 537 -28.28 32.86 -11.61
CA THR A 537 -27.45 33.24 -12.76
C THR A 537 -26.13 32.46 -12.76
N ILE A 538 -25.76 31.99 -13.95
CA ILE A 538 -24.47 31.38 -14.23
C ILE A 538 -23.80 32.18 -15.34
N THR A 539 -22.64 32.76 -15.03
CA THR A 539 -21.83 33.51 -15.99
C THR A 539 -20.60 32.69 -16.36
N PHE A 540 -20.33 32.54 -17.66
CA PHE A 540 -19.12 31.91 -18.16
C PHE A 540 -18.24 32.96 -18.83
N GLU A 541 -17.02 33.12 -18.34
CA GLU A 541 -16.04 33.96 -19.03
C GLU A 541 -15.60 33.31 -20.35
N GLU A 542 -15.25 34.14 -21.34
CA GLU A 542 -14.80 33.69 -22.65
C GLU A 542 -13.53 32.82 -22.52
N GLY A 543 -13.67 31.53 -22.81
CA GLY A 543 -12.60 30.53 -22.70
C GLY A 543 -12.87 29.39 -21.71
N ALA A 544 -13.89 29.50 -20.84
CA ALA A 544 -14.29 28.42 -19.95
C ALA A 544 -14.83 27.21 -20.74
N SER A 545 -14.42 25.99 -20.37
CA SER A 545 -14.80 24.73 -21.04
C SER A 545 -14.96 23.56 -20.05
N GLY A 546 -15.43 22.41 -20.54
CA GLY A 546 -15.49 21.15 -19.77
C GLY A 546 -16.58 21.11 -18.70
N ILE A 547 -17.76 21.64 -19.00
CA ILE A 547 -18.90 21.75 -18.08
C ILE A 547 -20.08 21.03 -18.72
N ASP A 548 -20.60 20.01 -18.04
CA ASP A 548 -21.70 19.19 -18.54
C ASP A 548 -22.98 19.33 -17.70
N ALA A 549 -24.08 18.72 -18.16
CA ALA A 549 -25.36 18.76 -17.43
C ALA A 549 -25.30 18.05 -16.07
N TYR A 550 -24.42 17.05 -15.94
CA TYR A 550 -24.23 16.29 -14.70
C TYR A 550 -23.54 17.11 -13.63
N SER A 551 -22.72 18.10 -13.98
CA SER A 551 -22.11 19.07 -13.08
C SER A 551 -23.15 19.75 -12.16
N PHE A 552 -24.39 19.91 -12.63
CA PHE A 552 -25.52 20.46 -11.86
C PHE A 552 -26.50 19.40 -11.35
N GLY A 553 -26.24 18.12 -11.63
CA GLY A 553 -27.02 16.98 -11.18
C GLY A 553 -28.24 16.62 -12.03
N VAL A 554 -28.37 17.16 -13.25
CA VAL A 554 -29.51 16.89 -14.13
C VAL A 554 -29.33 15.53 -14.81
N GLY A 555 -30.26 14.59 -14.58
CA GLY A 555 -30.40 13.40 -15.42
C GLY A 555 -31.01 13.77 -16.78
N SER A 556 -30.39 13.34 -17.88
CA SER A 556 -30.77 13.51 -19.30
C SER A 556 -31.76 14.65 -19.63
N LEU A 557 -31.26 15.72 -20.24
CA LEU A 557 -32.08 16.55 -21.10
C LEU A 557 -32.34 15.77 -22.40
N ASP A 558 -33.55 15.26 -22.57
CA ASP A 558 -33.97 14.58 -23.81
C ASP A 558 -33.75 15.51 -25.01
N SER A 559 -32.99 15.02 -25.99
CA SER A 559 -32.57 15.75 -27.19
C SER A 559 -33.68 15.99 -28.22
N GLU A 560 -34.96 15.84 -27.86
CA GLU A 560 -36.09 16.10 -28.77
C GLU A 560 -36.67 17.53 -28.67
N TYR A 561 -36.11 18.41 -27.81
CA TYR A 561 -36.65 19.76 -27.56
C TYR A 561 -35.75 20.94 -27.95
N LEU A 562 -34.72 20.75 -28.78
CA LEU A 562 -33.79 21.81 -29.18
C LEU A 562 -33.67 21.94 -30.69
N GLY A 563 -34.78 22.28 -31.34
CA GLY A 563 -34.81 22.58 -32.76
C GLY A 563 -35.85 23.64 -33.08
N ASP A 564 -35.62 24.90 -32.69
CA ASP A 564 -36.15 26.06 -33.41
C ASP A 564 -35.34 27.33 -33.08
N GLU A 565 -34.69 27.91 -34.09
CA GLU A 565 -33.80 29.08 -33.99
C GLU A 565 -34.55 30.42 -33.85
N ASN A 566 -35.88 30.43 -33.70
CA ASN A 566 -36.67 31.68 -33.76
C ASN A 566 -37.65 31.95 -32.60
N ASN A 567 -37.50 31.34 -31.42
CA ASN A 567 -38.42 31.62 -30.30
C ASN A 567 -37.70 31.90 -28.96
N PRO A 568 -37.76 33.14 -28.41
CA PRO A 568 -37.05 33.54 -27.19
C PRO A 568 -37.66 32.99 -25.88
N ASN A 569 -38.46 31.93 -25.91
CA ASN A 569 -39.20 31.38 -24.76
C ASN A 569 -39.20 29.83 -24.65
N TYR A 570 -38.20 29.12 -25.19
CA TYR A 570 -38.16 27.65 -25.04
C TYR A 570 -37.64 27.22 -23.66
N MET A 571 -38.61 26.96 -22.79
CA MET A 571 -38.52 26.72 -21.35
C MET A 571 -38.06 25.30 -20.99
N LEU A 572 -37.01 25.21 -20.18
CA LEU A 572 -36.67 24.09 -19.29
C LEU A 572 -37.83 23.77 -18.33
N ASN A 573 -38.23 22.51 -18.22
CA ASN A 573 -39.19 22.04 -17.23
C ASN A 573 -38.72 20.72 -16.62
N LYS A 574 -38.81 20.41 -15.32
CA LYS A 574 -38.47 21.07 -14.04
C LYS A 574 -38.70 19.98 -12.97
N TYR A 575 -38.12 20.17 -11.78
CA TYR A 575 -38.31 19.39 -10.54
C TYR A 575 -37.49 18.10 -10.36
N GLN A 576 -36.16 18.26 -10.21
CA GLN A 576 -35.40 17.42 -9.27
C GLN A 576 -34.00 17.96 -8.86
N TYR A 577 -33.49 19.04 -9.48
CA TYR A 577 -32.02 19.28 -9.48
C TYR A 577 -31.53 20.74 -9.27
N GLY A 578 -32.33 21.66 -8.70
CA GLY A 578 -31.84 22.92 -8.11
C GLY A 578 -31.78 24.18 -9.00
N ILE A 579 -31.66 24.08 -10.33
CA ILE A 579 -31.62 25.27 -11.20
C ILE A 579 -33.02 25.94 -11.28
N SER A 580 -33.11 27.25 -11.02
CA SER A 580 -34.35 28.04 -11.15
C SER A 580 -34.84 28.07 -12.62
N SER A 581 -36.17 28.08 -12.86
CA SER A 581 -36.69 28.22 -14.25
C SER A 581 -36.27 29.53 -14.91
N ASP A 582 -35.92 30.51 -14.08
CA ASP A 582 -35.60 31.86 -14.51
C ASP A 582 -34.08 32.07 -14.50
N CYS A 583 -33.30 30.98 -14.32
CA CYS A 583 -31.85 31.03 -14.26
C CYS A 583 -31.29 31.54 -15.58
N LYS A 584 -30.52 32.63 -15.53
CA LYS A 584 -29.90 33.23 -16.71
C LYS A 584 -28.52 32.62 -16.94
N VAL A 585 -28.34 31.99 -18.09
CA VAL A 585 -27.01 31.58 -18.59
C VAL A 585 -26.46 32.68 -19.49
N ILE A 586 -25.28 33.21 -19.16
CA ILE A 586 -24.66 34.33 -19.87
C ILE A 586 -23.29 33.90 -20.40
N GLY A 587 -23.13 33.80 -21.73
CA GLY A 587 -21.87 33.44 -22.40
C GLY A 587 -22.09 32.83 -23.80
N LYS A 588 -21.22 33.13 -24.77
CA LYS A 588 -21.44 32.84 -26.21
C LYS A 588 -21.20 31.40 -26.64
N ASN A 589 -20.59 30.56 -25.79
CA ASN A 589 -20.19 29.17 -26.08
C ASN A 589 -20.58 28.18 -24.96
N ALA A 590 -21.52 28.54 -24.09
CA ALA A 590 -21.68 27.87 -22.79
C ALA A 590 -22.52 26.57 -22.79
N ILE A 591 -23.16 26.21 -23.90
CA ILE A 591 -23.85 24.91 -24.05
C ILE A 591 -23.72 24.52 -25.52
N THR A 592 -22.67 23.77 -25.88
CA THR A 592 -22.62 23.05 -27.16
C THR A 592 -23.47 21.78 -27.05
N ASP A 593 -24.30 21.53 -28.07
CA ASP A 593 -25.27 20.45 -28.22
C ASP A 593 -25.11 19.21 -27.35
N PHE A 594 -26.25 18.79 -26.77
CA PHE A 594 -26.48 17.62 -25.90
C PHE A 594 -26.02 16.30 -26.53
N THR A 595 -24.71 16.09 -26.51
CA THR A 595 -24.04 14.83 -26.77
C THR A 595 -22.92 14.75 -25.75
N SER A 596 -22.98 13.77 -24.84
CA SER A 596 -21.99 13.58 -23.78
C SER A 596 -20.60 13.35 -24.38
N LEU A 597 -19.81 14.42 -24.51
CA LEU A 597 -18.43 14.38 -24.94
C LEU A 597 -17.55 14.26 -23.69
N ILE A 598 -16.96 13.07 -23.47
CA ILE A 598 -15.95 12.88 -22.44
C ILE A 598 -14.61 13.28 -23.03
N GLU A 599 -14.07 14.43 -22.61
CA GLU A 599 -12.69 14.82 -22.92
C GLU A 599 -11.74 14.19 -21.91
N ILE A 600 -10.83 13.34 -22.38
CA ILE A 600 -9.78 12.76 -21.54
C ILE A 600 -8.57 13.72 -21.53
N PRO A 601 -8.07 14.12 -20.36
CA PRO A 601 -7.04 15.15 -20.26
C PRO A 601 -5.76 14.85 -21.06
N GLU A 602 -5.19 15.87 -21.71
CA GLU A 602 -3.84 15.78 -22.28
C GLU A 602 -2.81 15.51 -21.16
N GLY A 603 -2.10 14.39 -21.27
CA GLY A 603 -1.19 13.83 -20.27
C GLY A 603 -1.57 12.41 -19.83
N VAL A 604 -2.79 11.95 -20.12
CA VAL A 604 -3.20 10.56 -19.84
C VAL A 604 -2.54 9.63 -20.83
N ILE A 605 -1.69 8.73 -20.31
CA ILE A 605 -0.88 7.79 -21.09
C ILE A 605 -1.60 6.44 -21.24
N ARG A 606 -2.46 6.05 -20.28
CA ARG A 606 -3.20 4.77 -20.26
C ARG A 606 -4.68 4.98 -19.88
N LEU A 607 -5.61 4.35 -20.60
CA LEU A 607 -7.05 4.64 -20.50
C LEU A 607 -7.78 3.91 -19.34
N ASP A 608 -7.35 2.71 -18.94
CA ASP A 608 -7.97 1.96 -17.83
C ASP A 608 -7.69 2.55 -16.44
N ASP A 609 -6.68 3.41 -16.32
CA ASP A 609 -6.50 4.31 -15.17
C ASP A 609 -7.69 5.27 -14.99
N TYR A 610 -8.50 5.45 -16.04
CA TYR A 610 -9.68 6.30 -16.12
C TYR A 610 -10.99 5.51 -16.31
N ALA A 611 -10.98 4.18 -16.16
CA ALA A 611 -12.14 3.33 -16.45
C ALA A 611 -13.36 3.70 -15.58
N VAL A 612 -14.32 4.40 -16.18
CA VAL A 612 -15.64 4.65 -15.62
C VAL A 612 -16.45 3.37 -15.69
N ASN A 613 -16.79 2.81 -14.53
CA ASN A 613 -17.60 1.60 -14.42
C ASN A 613 -19.08 1.97 -14.68
N PHE A 614 -19.52 1.91 -15.95
CA PHE A 614 -20.92 2.13 -16.30
C PHE A 614 -21.74 0.90 -15.87
N ASN A 615 -22.46 1.01 -14.75
CA ASN A 615 -23.42 -0.02 -14.34
C ASN A 615 -24.54 -0.14 -15.40
N ASN A 616 -24.94 -1.38 -15.68
CA ASN A 616 -25.92 -1.86 -16.69
C ASN A 616 -27.35 -1.25 -16.64
N GLU A 617 -27.57 -0.10 -15.99
CA GLU A 617 -28.88 0.54 -15.85
C GLU A 617 -29.02 1.87 -16.62
N THR A 618 -28.00 2.34 -17.34
CA THR A 618 -28.05 3.58 -18.12
C THR A 618 -27.95 3.31 -19.63
N PRO A 619 -28.98 3.61 -20.44
CA PRO A 619 -28.96 3.28 -21.86
C PRO A 619 -28.71 4.51 -22.74
N TYR A 620 -27.65 5.32 -22.59
CA TYR A 620 -27.44 6.48 -23.50
C TYR A 620 -25.99 6.86 -23.86
N ILE A 621 -25.93 7.53 -25.01
CA ILE A 621 -24.84 7.80 -25.98
C ILE A 621 -23.67 8.65 -25.43
N VAL A 622 -22.45 8.19 -25.64
CA VAL A 622 -21.19 8.87 -25.26
C VAL A 622 -20.26 9.02 -26.47
N TYR A 623 -19.75 10.23 -26.71
CA TYR A 623 -18.60 10.50 -27.58
C TYR A 623 -17.36 10.67 -26.70
N LEU A 624 -16.23 10.08 -27.07
CA LEU A 624 -14.96 10.19 -26.33
C LEU A 624 -13.97 11.00 -27.16
N HIS A 625 -13.46 12.10 -26.58
CA HIS A 625 -12.31 12.84 -27.12
C HIS A 625 -11.06 12.38 -26.38
N LEU A 626 -10.16 11.68 -27.09
CA LEU A 626 -8.93 11.17 -26.49
C LEU A 626 -7.73 12.08 -26.75
N PRO A 627 -6.82 12.19 -25.77
CA PRO A 627 -5.67 13.06 -25.88
C PRO A 627 -4.61 12.47 -26.82
N ASN A 628 -3.81 13.33 -27.44
CA ASN A 628 -2.71 12.91 -28.31
C ASN A 628 -1.62 12.13 -27.55
N SER A 629 -1.52 12.38 -26.25
CA SER A 629 -0.64 11.72 -25.29
C SER A 629 -1.02 10.28 -24.95
N LEU A 630 -2.19 9.78 -25.34
CA LEU A 630 -2.61 8.41 -25.03
C LEU A 630 -1.71 7.38 -25.72
N GLU A 631 -1.11 6.49 -24.93
CA GLU A 631 -0.20 5.45 -25.39
C GLU A 631 -0.76 4.04 -25.27
N SER A 632 -1.70 3.78 -24.35
CA SER A 632 -2.33 2.47 -24.15
C SER A 632 -3.79 2.57 -23.69
N ILE A 633 -4.57 1.52 -23.93
CA ILE A 633 -5.99 1.43 -23.48
C ILE A 633 -6.14 0.66 -22.17
N GLY A 634 -5.28 -0.33 -21.92
CA GLY A 634 -5.41 -1.21 -20.76
C GLY A 634 -6.67 -2.09 -20.77
N ASN A 635 -7.08 -2.62 -19.61
CA ASN A 635 -8.09 -3.68 -19.52
C ASN A 635 -9.49 -3.12 -19.21
N ILE A 636 -10.20 -2.62 -20.23
CA ILE A 636 -11.55 -2.07 -20.09
C ILE A 636 -12.61 -3.19 -20.18
N PRO A 637 -13.44 -3.43 -19.15
CA PRO A 637 -14.27 -4.62 -19.08
C PRO A 637 -15.36 -4.75 -20.17
N PHE A 638 -16.14 -3.72 -20.50
CA PHE A 638 -17.25 -3.83 -21.46
C PHE A 638 -17.66 -2.45 -22.02
N ILE A 639 -18.00 -2.37 -23.32
CA ILE A 639 -18.35 -1.14 -24.09
C ILE A 639 -19.87 -1.09 -24.39
N GLU A 640 -20.69 -1.87 -23.68
CA GLU A 640 -22.15 -1.81 -23.85
C GLU A 640 -22.64 -0.44 -23.30
N GLY A 641 -22.96 0.50 -24.20
CA GLY A 641 -23.45 1.85 -23.83
C GLY A 641 -22.98 3.00 -24.74
N TYR A 642 -21.93 2.82 -25.52
CA TYR A 642 -21.37 3.88 -26.38
C TYR A 642 -22.01 3.94 -27.78
N ARG A 643 -22.07 5.13 -28.41
CA ARG A 643 -22.52 5.25 -29.81
C ARG A 643 -21.36 4.92 -30.74
N LEU A 644 -21.53 3.83 -31.48
CA LEU A 644 -20.54 3.40 -32.45
C LEU A 644 -20.93 3.91 -33.85
N THR A 645 -19.99 4.51 -34.55
CA THR A 645 -20.07 4.83 -35.98
C THR A 645 -19.71 3.59 -36.79
N GLU A 646 -20.54 3.25 -37.76
CA GLU A 646 -20.27 2.15 -38.67
C GLU A 646 -19.40 2.62 -39.83
N PHE A 647 -18.31 1.89 -40.08
CA PHE A 647 -17.41 2.13 -41.21
C PHE A 647 -16.93 0.78 -41.76
N GLU A 648 -17.23 0.49 -43.03
CA GLU A 648 -16.79 -0.70 -43.76
C GLU A 648 -16.85 -2.03 -42.96
N ASN A 649 -18.02 -2.34 -42.37
CA ASN A 649 -18.31 -3.52 -41.53
C ASN A 649 -17.63 -3.55 -40.15
N GLY A 650 -16.93 -2.49 -39.76
CA GLY A 650 -16.43 -2.24 -38.41
C GLY A 650 -17.30 -1.25 -37.65
N LEU A 651 -17.40 -1.44 -36.33
CA LEU A 651 -17.98 -0.47 -35.40
C LEU A 651 -16.86 0.30 -34.71
N TYR A 652 -16.91 1.63 -34.80
CA TYR A 652 -15.90 2.56 -34.30
C TYR A 652 -16.48 3.51 -33.27
N LEU A 653 -15.67 3.98 -32.32
CA LEU A 653 -16.09 5.04 -31.41
C LEU A 653 -15.57 6.39 -31.94
N GLY A 654 -16.47 7.38 -32.16
CA GLY A 654 -16.14 8.71 -32.71
C GLY A 654 -17.20 9.29 -33.67
N ASN A 655 -17.02 10.53 -34.16
CA ASN A 655 -17.97 11.22 -35.04
C ASN A 655 -17.69 11.02 -36.55
N TYR A 656 -18.63 11.45 -37.42
CA TYR A 656 -18.63 11.21 -38.88
C TYR A 656 -17.62 12.08 -39.67
N GLU A 657 -17.16 13.19 -39.10
CA GLU A 657 -16.32 14.19 -39.81
C GLU A 657 -14.82 14.06 -39.46
N ASN A 658 -14.48 13.46 -38.33
CA ASN A 658 -13.10 13.13 -37.95
C ASN A 658 -13.09 12.01 -36.89
N PRO A 659 -12.98 10.72 -37.29
CA PRO A 659 -12.82 9.64 -36.33
C PRO A 659 -11.40 9.71 -35.75
N TYR A 660 -11.19 10.50 -34.71
CA TYR A 660 -10.07 10.32 -33.80
C TYR A 660 -10.30 8.98 -33.09
N LEU A 661 -9.50 8.01 -33.48
CA LEU A 661 -9.93 6.64 -33.59
C LEU A 661 -9.44 5.79 -32.43
N VAL A 662 -10.31 5.01 -31.83
CA VAL A 662 -9.92 4.25 -30.62
C VAL A 662 -10.30 2.78 -30.69
N PHE A 663 -11.34 2.40 -31.42
CA PHE A 663 -11.88 1.05 -31.26
C PHE A 663 -12.43 0.55 -32.59
N CYS A 664 -12.16 -0.72 -32.94
CA CYS A 664 -12.86 -1.42 -34.01
C CYS A 664 -13.39 -2.74 -33.46
N LYS A 665 -14.71 -2.96 -33.56
CA LYS A 665 -15.33 -4.28 -33.35
C LYS A 665 -16.00 -4.71 -34.64
N MET A 666 -15.78 -5.95 -35.07
CA MET A 666 -16.39 -6.46 -36.29
C MET A 666 -17.90 -6.59 -36.11
N LYS A 667 -18.68 -5.95 -36.98
CA LYS A 667 -20.15 -5.99 -36.96
C LYS A 667 -20.67 -7.31 -37.51
N ASP A 668 -20.15 -7.70 -38.68
CA ASP A 668 -20.49 -8.94 -39.36
C ASP A 668 -19.29 -9.89 -39.32
N LYS A 669 -19.36 -10.92 -38.47
CA LYS A 669 -18.30 -11.92 -38.33
C LYS A 669 -18.11 -12.79 -39.57
N THR A 670 -19.01 -12.75 -40.55
CA THR A 670 -18.88 -13.56 -41.78
C THR A 670 -18.09 -12.86 -42.87
N ALA A 671 -17.77 -11.56 -42.73
CA ALA A 671 -17.04 -10.84 -43.75
C ALA A 671 -15.58 -11.33 -43.88
N GLU A 672 -15.15 -11.52 -45.13
CA GLU A 672 -13.82 -12.07 -45.43
C GLU A 672 -12.70 -11.01 -45.46
N LYS A 673 -13.06 -9.73 -45.49
CA LYS A 673 -12.12 -8.59 -45.50
C LYS A 673 -12.68 -7.43 -44.68
N ILE A 674 -11.78 -6.63 -44.10
CA ILE A 674 -12.10 -5.35 -43.46
C ILE A 674 -11.00 -4.35 -43.77
N ASN A 675 -11.36 -3.10 -44.10
CA ASN A 675 -10.41 -2.00 -44.13
C ASN A 675 -10.53 -1.21 -42.83
N ILE A 676 -9.44 -1.19 -42.06
CA ILE A 676 -9.37 -0.40 -40.84
C ILE A 676 -9.00 1.03 -41.25
N SER A 677 -9.78 2.02 -40.78
CA SER A 677 -9.52 3.44 -41.08
C SER A 677 -8.09 3.86 -40.68
N SER A 678 -7.43 4.68 -41.51
CA SER A 678 -6.07 5.16 -41.29
C SER A 678 -5.89 6.02 -40.03
N SER A 679 -6.97 6.58 -39.49
CA SER A 679 -6.93 7.32 -38.23
C SER A 679 -6.85 6.39 -37.00
N CYS A 680 -7.14 5.10 -37.19
CA CYS A 680 -6.62 3.90 -36.51
C CYS A 680 -5.70 4.05 -35.29
N LYS A 681 -6.08 4.27 -34.02
CA LYS A 681 -5.05 4.23 -32.94
C LYS A 681 -4.96 2.91 -32.19
N PHE A 682 -6.05 2.17 -32.02
CA PHE A 682 -6.02 0.94 -31.25
C PHE A 682 -7.03 -0.10 -31.74
N ILE A 683 -6.71 -1.37 -31.49
CA ILE A 683 -7.60 -2.52 -31.71
C ILE A 683 -7.91 -3.16 -30.36
N LEU A 684 -9.19 -3.38 -30.07
CA LEU A 684 -9.65 -3.84 -28.75
C LEU A 684 -9.41 -5.30 -28.46
N ASN A 685 -9.54 -5.60 -27.16
CA ASN A 685 -9.72 -6.96 -26.70
C ASN A 685 -10.89 -7.61 -27.44
N SER A 686 -10.67 -8.81 -27.99
CA SER A 686 -11.67 -9.58 -28.75
C SER A 686 -12.32 -8.87 -29.96
N ALA A 687 -11.72 -7.80 -30.50
CA ALA A 687 -12.25 -6.98 -31.59
C ALA A 687 -12.82 -7.78 -32.80
N PHE A 688 -12.08 -8.81 -33.20
CA PHE A 688 -12.31 -9.68 -34.35
C PHE A 688 -12.49 -11.14 -33.93
N TYR A 689 -12.74 -11.41 -32.65
CA TYR A 689 -12.87 -12.77 -32.12
C TYR A 689 -13.81 -13.64 -32.97
N ASP A 690 -13.33 -14.80 -33.40
CA ASP A 690 -14.08 -15.79 -34.19
C ASP A 690 -14.67 -15.18 -35.48
N SER A 691 -13.89 -14.34 -36.18
CA SER A 691 -14.29 -13.77 -37.46
C SER A 691 -13.85 -14.61 -38.67
N GLY A 692 -14.56 -14.42 -39.78
CA GLY A 692 -14.32 -15.02 -41.09
C GLY A 692 -13.29 -14.27 -41.94
N LEU A 693 -12.54 -13.33 -41.35
CA LEU A 693 -11.51 -12.56 -42.06
C LEU A 693 -10.46 -13.49 -42.65
N LYS A 694 -10.10 -13.28 -43.92
CA LYS A 694 -9.00 -13.98 -44.61
C LYS A 694 -7.71 -13.18 -44.62
N GLU A 695 -7.79 -11.86 -44.68
CA GLU A 695 -6.64 -10.97 -44.62
C GLU A 695 -7.00 -9.68 -43.88
N VAL A 696 -6.01 -9.10 -43.18
CA VAL A 696 -6.16 -7.79 -42.54
C VAL A 696 -4.85 -7.00 -42.64
N THR A 697 -4.95 -5.73 -43.04
CA THR A 697 -3.84 -4.78 -43.03
C THR A 697 -4.07 -3.79 -41.90
N ILE A 698 -3.14 -3.73 -40.95
CA ILE A 698 -3.22 -2.80 -39.82
C ILE A 698 -2.60 -1.46 -40.26
N PRO A 699 -3.30 -0.31 -40.12
CA PRO A 699 -2.80 0.97 -40.61
C PRO A 699 -1.71 1.56 -39.71
N GLU A 700 -0.81 2.35 -40.30
CA GLU A 700 0.34 3.05 -39.65
C GLU A 700 -0.03 4.00 -38.49
N GLY A 701 -1.32 4.16 -38.19
CA GLY A 701 -1.79 4.91 -37.03
C GLY A 701 -1.79 4.09 -35.73
N VAL A 702 -1.84 2.76 -35.82
CA VAL A 702 -2.21 1.87 -34.71
C VAL A 702 -1.06 1.69 -33.73
N LYS A 703 -1.26 2.02 -32.46
CA LYS A 703 -0.25 1.89 -31.39
C LYS A 703 -0.32 0.56 -30.66
N GLU A 704 -1.49 -0.06 -30.53
CA GLU A 704 -1.65 -1.31 -29.77
C GLU A 704 -2.80 -2.20 -30.28
N ILE A 705 -2.59 -3.51 -30.16
CA ILE A 705 -3.56 -4.58 -30.43
C ILE A 705 -3.86 -5.28 -29.10
N GLY A 706 -5.13 -5.30 -28.69
CA GLY A 706 -5.57 -5.84 -27.41
C GLY A 706 -5.61 -7.37 -27.33
N ASP A 707 -5.91 -7.86 -26.13
CA ASP A 707 -5.94 -9.27 -25.77
C ASP A 707 -7.06 -10.00 -26.51
N TYR A 708 -6.82 -11.22 -26.99
CA TYR A 708 -7.81 -11.99 -27.76
C TYR A 708 -8.30 -11.33 -29.07
N ALA A 709 -7.71 -10.21 -29.52
CA ALA A 709 -8.22 -9.38 -30.61
C ALA A 709 -8.66 -10.16 -31.87
N PHE A 710 -7.85 -11.12 -32.31
CA PHE A 710 -8.09 -11.98 -33.47
C PHE A 710 -8.23 -13.47 -33.08
N ARG A 711 -8.51 -13.78 -31.81
CA ARG A 711 -8.62 -15.18 -31.37
C ARG A 711 -9.68 -15.95 -32.19
N GLN A 712 -9.35 -17.17 -32.59
CA GLN A 712 -10.19 -18.08 -33.39
C GLN A 712 -10.60 -17.52 -34.76
N CYS A 713 -9.88 -16.55 -35.34
CA CYS A 713 -10.07 -16.17 -36.75
C CYS A 713 -9.54 -17.27 -37.67
N ARG A 714 -10.26 -18.38 -37.78
CA ARG A 714 -9.79 -19.61 -38.44
C ARG A 714 -9.58 -19.45 -39.95
N ALA A 715 -10.21 -18.45 -40.56
CA ALA A 715 -10.04 -18.14 -41.98
C ALA A 715 -8.83 -17.24 -42.26
N LEU A 716 -8.23 -16.61 -41.25
CA LEU A 716 -7.21 -15.58 -41.40
C LEU A 716 -5.90 -16.19 -41.91
N GLU A 717 -5.45 -15.79 -43.08
CA GLU A 717 -4.25 -16.31 -43.75
C GLU A 717 -3.06 -15.37 -43.64
N LYS A 718 -3.30 -14.05 -43.65
CA LYS A 718 -2.26 -13.02 -43.69
C LYS A 718 -2.57 -11.80 -42.81
N VAL A 719 -1.57 -11.35 -42.05
CA VAL A 719 -1.62 -10.15 -41.21
C VAL A 719 -0.35 -9.30 -41.41
N SER A 720 -0.50 -8.00 -41.66
CA SER A 720 0.63 -7.06 -41.70
C SER A 720 0.51 -6.04 -40.58
N ILE A 721 1.43 -6.09 -39.60
CA ILE A 721 1.48 -5.16 -38.47
C ILE A 721 2.55 -4.09 -38.73
N PRO A 722 2.21 -2.79 -38.75
CA PRO A 722 3.14 -1.70 -39.03
C PRO A 722 4.06 -1.41 -37.83
N ASN A 723 5.19 -0.75 -38.10
CA ASN A 723 6.28 -0.56 -37.13
C ASN A 723 5.94 0.35 -35.95
N ASN A 724 4.83 1.06 -35.97
CA ASN A 724 4.40 1.96 -34.91
C ASN A 724 3.57 1.26 -33.80
N VAL A 725 3.21 -0.03 -34.00
CA VAL A 725 2.53 -0.83 -32.97
C VAL A 725 3.53 -1.19 -31.86
N LYS A 726 3.29 -0.72 -30.64
CA LYS A 726 4.12 -0.91 -29.45
C LYS A 726 3.75 -2.16 -28.64
N ARG A 727 2.50 -2.63 -28.72
CA ARG A 727 2.00 -3.79 -27.95
C ARG A 727 1.06 -4.69 -28.77
N ILE A 728 1.20 -6.00 -28.57
CA ILE A 728 0.30 -7.06 -29.05
C ILE A 728 -0.10 -7.90 -27.83
N GLY A 729 -1.39 -7.91 -27.52
CA GLY A 729 -1.92 -8.51 -26.29
C GLY A 729 -1.87 -10.04 -26.21
N ALA A 730 -2.10 -10.55 -25.01
CA ALA A 730 -2.21 -11.96 -24.70
C ALA A 730 -3.30 -12.64 -25.54
N TYR A 731 -3.06 -13.87 -26.01
CA TYR A 731 -3.98 -14.63 -26.87
C TYR A 731 -4.42 -13.93 -28.18
N ALA A 732 -3.80 -12.81 -28.58
CA ALA A 732 -4.32 -11.96 -29.66
C ALA A 732 -4.59 -12.72 -30.97
N PHE A 733 -3.76 -13.69 -31.35
CA PHE A 733 -3.93 -14.50 -32.55
C PHE A 733 -4.17 -16.00 -32.24
N SER A 734 -4.51 -16.34 -31.00
CA SER A 734 -4.71 -17.74 -30.58
C SER A 734 -5.78 -18.44 -31.43
N GLY A 735 -5.50 -19.62 -31.98
CA GLY A 735 -6.43 -20.42 -32.77
C GLY A 735 -6.68 -19.90 -34.18
N CYS A 736 -5.82 -19.01 -34.71
CA CYS A 736 -5.85 -18.64 -36.12
C CYS A 736 -5.24 -19.76 -36.98
N THR A 737 -5.98 -20.85 -37.16
CA THR A 737 -5.48 -22.11 -37.74
C THR A 737 -4.97 -21.99 -39.18
N ASN A 738 -5.42 -21.00 -39.95
CA ASN A 738 -4.97 -20.79 -41.34
C ASN A 738 -3.90 -19.71 -41.50
N LEU A 739 -3.44 -19.07 -40.40
CA LEU A 739 -2.48 -17.97 -40.46
C LEU A 739 -1.13 -18.50 -40.93
N LYS A 740 -0.67 -18.04 -42.10
CA LYS A 740 0.59 -18.46 -42.73
C LYS A 740 1.64 -17.36 -42.67
N ASP A 741 1.21 -16.12 -42.92
CA ASP A 741 2.09 -14.97 -43.09
C ASP A 741 1.73 -13.88 -42.09
N ILE A 742 2.64 -13.60 -41.15
CA ILE A 742 2.53 -12.46 -40.24
C ILE A 742 3.85 -11.69 -40.17
N THR A 743 3.76 -10.37 -40.28
CA THR A 743 4.88 -9.46 -40.02
C THR A 743 4.62 -8.73 -38.71
N LEU A 744 5.59 -8.81 -37.78
CA LEU A 744 5.53 -8.13 -36.48
C LEU A 744 6.13 -6.72 -36.56
N SER A 745 5.67 -5.83 -35.69
CA SER A 745 6.20 -4.47 -35.55
C SER A 745 7.60 -4.49 -34.93
N ASN A 746 8.52 -3.66 -35.43
CA ASN A 746 9.85 -3.50 -34.82
C ASN A 746 9.85 -2.74 -33.48
N SER A 747 8.71 -2.17 -33.06
CA SER A 747 8.60 -1.41 -31.80
C SER A 747 8.12 -2.22 -30.59
N ILE A 748 7.76 -3.50 -30.77
CA ILE A 748 7.35 -4.36 -29.65
C ILE A 748 8.57 -4.81 -28.84
N THR A 749 8.41 -4.85 -27.52
CA THR A 749 9.44 -5.34 -26.59
C THR A 749 9.13 -6.71 -25.99
N CYS A 750 7.89 -7.19 -26.15
CA CYS A 750 7.43 -8.46 -25.61
C CYS A 750 6.44 -9.13 -26.59
N ILE A 751 6.47 -10.47 -26.63
CA ILE A 751 5.40 -11.31 -27.18
C ILE A 751 4.66 -11.91 -25.99
N GLU A 752 3.40 -11.54 -25.78
CA GLU A 752 2.64 -11.93 -24.59
C GLU A 752 2.26 -13.42 -24.57
N GLU A 753 1.69 -13.86 -23.46
CA GLU A 753 1.27 -15.24 -23.25
C GLU A 753 0.24 -15.71 -24.29
N TYR A 754 0.42 -16.93 -24.79
CA TYR A 754 -0.47 -17.61 -25.75
C TYR A 754 -0.78 -16.84 -27.05
N THR A 755 -0.03 -15.77 -27.40
CA THR A 755 -0.36 -14.86 -28.52
C THR A 755 -0.59 -15.58 -29.84
N PHE A 756 0.19 -16.62 -30.17
CA PHE A 756 0.10 -17.46 -31.39
C PHE A 756 -0.22 -18.93 -31.09
N LYS A 757 -0.83 -19.22 -29.94
CA LYS A 757 -1.24 -20.59 -29.57
C LYS A 757 -2.19 -21.17 -30.62
N ASP A 758 -2.02 -22.42 -31.03
CA ASP A 758 -2.86 -23.16 -31.98
C ASP A 758 -2.92 -22.54 -33.40
N CYS A 759 -1.91 -21.76 -33.79
CA CYS A 759 -1.72 -21.27 -35.17
C CYS A 759 -1.12 -22.36 -36.07
N THR A 760 -1.91 -23.41 -36.37
CA THR A 760 -1.45 -24.65 -37.01
C THR A 760 -0.96 -24.53 -38.45
N SER A 761 -1.10 -23.38 -39.12
CA SER A 761 -0.52 -23.12 -40.45
C SER A 761 0.70 -22.21 -40.43
N LEU A 762 1.05 -21.64 -39.27
CA LEU A 762 2.15 -20.70 -39.13
C LEU A 762 3.46 -21.49 -39.05
N LYS A 763 4.25 -21.47 -40.12
CA LYS A 763 5.48 -22.29 -40.24
C LYS A 763 6.76 -21.53 -39.87
N LYS A 764 6.74 -20.21 -40.02
CA LYS A 764 7.86 -19.32 -39.75
C LYS A 764 7.31 -18.00 -39.21
N ILE A 765 8.03 -17.40 -38.29
CA ILE A 765 7.82 -16.03 -37.84
C ILE A 765 9.17 -15.39 -37.55
N ASP A 766 9.36 -14.16 -38.00
CA ASP A 766 10.57 -13.39 -37.73
C ASP A 766 10.37 -12.56 -36.45
N ILE A 767 11.19 -12.79 -35.43
CA ILE A 767 11.09 -12.10 -34.14
C ILE A 767 11.91 -10.79 -34.20
N PRO A 768 11.30 -9.61 -33.95
CA PRO A 768 12.00 -8.35 -34.04
C PRO A 768 13.15 -8.18 -33.02
N ASN A 769 14.23 -7.51 -33.41
CA ASN A 769 15.41 -7.23 -32.56
C ASN A 769 15.12 -6.38 -31.30
N GLY A 770 13.91 -5.81 -31.17
CA GLY A 770 13.47 -5.08 -29.98
C GLY A 770 12.89 -5.97 -28.89
N VAL A 771 12.54 -7.23 -29.21
CA VAL A 771 11.89 -8.16 -28.28
C VAL A 771 12.87 -8.61 -27.21
N VAL A 772 12.51 -8.38 -25.95
CA VAL A 772 13.26 -8.76 -24.75
C VAL A 772 12.62 -9.95 -24.04
N GLU A 773 11.31 -10.16 -24.20
CA GLU A 773 10.56 -11.21 -23.50
C GLU A 773 9.60 -11.96 -24.43
N ILE A 774 9.47 -13.27 -24.22
CA ILE A 774 8.44 -14.13 -24.84
C ILE A 774 7.68 -14.83 -23.71
N GLY A 775 6.36 -14.62 -23.67
CA GLY A 775 5.45 -15.10 -22.65
C GLY A 775 5.08 -16.59 -22.77
N GLU A 776 4.42 -17.10 -21.74
CA GLU A 776 4.07 -18.51 -21.57
C GLU A 776 3.23 -19.03 -22.75
N GLU A 777 3.63 -20.18 -23.30
CA GLU A 777 2.92 -20.90 -24.37
C GLU A 777 2.59 -20.04 -25.61
N ALA A 778 3.34 -18.97 -25.84
CA ALA A 778 3.10 -18.00 -26.92
C ALA A 778 2.93 -18.66 -28.30
N PHE A 779 3.56 -19.81 -28.54
CA PHE A 779 3.52 -20.52 -29.82
C PHE A 779 3.05 -21.99 -29.71
N LEU A 780 2.49 -22.41 -28.56
CA LEU A 780 2.04 -23.80 -28.35
C LEU A 780 1.06 -24.21 -29.44
N GLY A 781 1.24 -25.37 -30.08
CA GLY A 781 0.32 -25.87 -31.12
C GLY A 781 0.40 -25.15 -32.47
N SER A 782 1.40 -24.27 -32.67
CA SER A 782 1.71 -23.72 -34.00
C SER A 782 2.52 -24.72 -34.85
N ALA A 783 2.55 -24.53 -36.17
CA ALA A 783 3.37 -25.35 -37.07
C ALA A 783 4.82 -24.85 -37.23
N ILE A 784 5.27 -24.00 -36.30
CA ILE A 784 6.63 -23.46 -36.31
C ILE A 784 7.57 -24.60 -35.96
N THR A 785 8.45 -24.92 -36.91
CA THR A 785 9.43 -26.00 -36.74
C THR A 785 10.78 -25.49 -36.31
N ASN A 786 11.15 -24.27 -36.73
CA ASN A 786 12.37 -23.57 -36.32
C ASN A 786 12.02 -22.12 -36.01
N LEU A 787 12.39 -21.65 -34.82
CA LEU A 787 12.25 -20.26 -34.41
C LEU A 787 13.63 -19.64 -34.21
N GLU A 788 13.93 -18.58 -34.96
CA GLU A 788 15.16 -17.79 -34.81
C GLU A 788 14.93 -16.67 -33.81
N LEU A 789 15.74 -16.62 -32.75
CA LEU A 789 15.65 -15.60 -31.70
C LEU A 789 16.77 -14.56 -31.84
N PRO A 790 16.45 -13.25 -31.77
CA PRO A 790 17.44 -12.19 -31.77
C PRO A 790 18.16 -12.12 -30.42
N SER A 791 19.36 -11.53 -30.42
CA SER A 791 20.20 -11.36 -29.23
C SER A 791 19.59 -10.49 -28.11
N SER A 792 18.47 -9.81 -28.40
CA SER A 792 17.77 -8.95 -27.45
C SER A 792 16.92 -9.75 -26.45
N VAL A 793 16.53 -10.98 -26.77
CA VAL A 793 15.66 -11.81 -25.93
C VAL A 793 16.42 -12.22 -24.66
N LYS A 794 15.87 -11.86 -23.50
CA LYS A 794 16.42 -12.14 -22.17
C LYS A 794 15.53 -13.05 -21.34
N TYR A 795 14.24 -13.12 -21.64
CA TYR A 795 13.29 -13.90 -20.86
C TYR A 795 12.38 -14.71 -21.77
N ILE A 796 12.27 -16.00 -21.48
CA ILE A 796 11.41 -16.92 -22.19
C ILE A 796 10.59 -17.71 -21.16
N ALA A 797 9.30 -17.43 -21.05
CA ALA A 797 8.37 -18.20 -20.24
C ALA A 797 7.89 -19.43 -21.03
N THR A 798 7.60 -20.51 -20.30
CA THR A 798 7.35 -21.90 -20.73
C THR A 798 7.03 -22.16 -22.20
N PHE A 799 7.73 -23.12 -22.82
CA PHE A 799 7.56 -23.49 -24.24
C PHE A 799 7.22 -24.97 -24.46
N ASN A 800 6.43 -25.22 -25.51
CA ASN A 800 6.06 -26.54 -25.99
C ASN A 800 6.11 -26.55 -27.55
N LEU A 801 7.32 -26.39 -28.11
CA LEU A 801 7.61 -26.48 -29.55
C LEU A 801 8.65 -27.58 -29.84
N GLN A 802 8.68 -28.03 -31.10
CA GLN A 802 9.47 -29.19 -31.53
C GLN A 802 10.95 -28.90 -31.84
N ASN A 803 11.41 -27.75 -32.37
CA ASN A 803 12.86 -27.44 -32.50
C ASN A 803 13.15 -25.92 -32.46
N PHE A 804 14.36 -25.50 -32.05
CA PHE A 804 14.78 -24.09 -31.94
C PHE A 804 16.23 -23.84 -32.38
N SER A 805 16.53 -22.62 -32.85
CA SER A 805 17.90 -22.17 -33.17
C SER A 805 18.19 -20.77 -32.61
N PHE A 806 19.31 -20.62 -31.89
CA PHE A 806 19.77 -19.35 -31.31
C PHE A 806 20.86 -18.69 -32.15
N SER A 807 20.85 -17.36 -32.21
CA SER A 807 21.93 -16.56 -32.82
C SER A 807 23.04 -16.18 -31.82
N LYS A 808 24.25 -15.91 -32.34
CA LYS A 808 25.58 -15.69 -31.69
C LYS A 808 25.73 -14.88 -30.39
N ARG A 809 24.68 -14.31 -29.78
CA ARG A 809 24.83 -13.35 -28.67
C ARG A 809 23.71 -13.37 -27.62
N LEU A 810 23.38 -14.52 -27.04
CA LEU A 810 22.48 -14.61 -25.87
C LEU A 810 23.28 -14.65 -24.57
N ASN A 811 23.78 -13.50 -24.11
CA ASN A 811 24.34 -13.39 -22.75
C ASN A 811 23.21 -13.10 -21.75
N ASN A 812 23.04 -13.94 -20.73
CA ASN A 812 22.09 -13.80 -19.62
C ASN A 812 20.59 -13.97 -19.99
N CYS A 813 20.26 -14.90 -20.90
CA CYS A 813 18.87 -15.27 -21.16
C CYS A 813 18.37 -16.26 -20.08
N TYR A 814 17.28 -15.91 -19.40
CA TYR A 814 16.53 -16.77 -18.50
C TYR A 814 15.48 -17.53 -19.29
N VAL A 815 15.50 -18.85 -19.20
CA VAL A 815 14.55 -19.73 -19.86
C VAL A 815 13.77 -20.48 -18.78
N GLY A 816 12.45 -20.35 -18.80
CA GLY A 816 11.52 -20.95 -17.85
C GLY A 816 11.38 -22.46 -18.01
N THR A 817 10.18 -22.99 -17.80
CA THR A 817 9.93 -24.44 -17.85
C THR A 817 9.86 -24.94 -19.30
N PHE A 818 10.55 -26.02 -19.67
CA PHE A 818 10.30 -26.70 -20.94
C PHE A 818 9.36 -27.88 -20.74
N ASP A 819 8.31 -27.97 -21.55
CA ASP A 819 7.52 -29.18 -21.72
C ASP A 819 7.85 -29.73 -23.11
N MET A 820 8.72 -30.75 -23.16
CA MET A 820 9.27 -31.23 -24.43
C MET A 820 8.44 -32.35 -25.03
N VAL A 821 8.16 -32.22 -26.33
CA VAL A 821 7.71 -33.34 -27.16
C VAL A 821 8.93 -34.18 -27.57
N SER A 822 8.76 -35.47 -27.82
CA SER A 822 9.89 -36.35 -28.19
C SER A 822 10.65 -35.85 -29.44
N ASN A 823 11.98 -35.91 -29.40
CA ASN A 823 12.94 -35.50 -30.46
C ASN A 823 13.20 -34.00 -30.67
N SER A 824 12.98 -33.14 -29.67
CA SER A 824 13.34 -31.72 -29.81
C SER A 824 14.85 -31.44 -29.83
N VAL A 825 15.32 -30.67 -30.81
CA VAL A 825 16.71 -30.21 -30.94
C VAL A 825 16.80 -28.71 -30.73
N ILE A 826 17.71 -28.29 -29.82
CA ILE A 826 18.09 -26.90 -29.63
C ILE A 826 19.46 -26.70 -30.29
N THR A 827 19.52 -25.82 -31.29
CA THR A 827 20.77 -25.48 -31.98
C THR A 827 21.29 -24.14 -31.48
N PHE A 828 22.54 -24.08 -31.02
CA PHE A 828 23.19 -22.85 -30.57
C PHE A 828 24.39 -22.51 -31.46
N ASP A 829 24.33 -21.37 -32.14
CA ASP A 829 25.45 -20.80 -32.91
C ASP A 829 26.31 -19.90 -32.00
N GLY A 830 27.00 -20.46 -31.01
CA GLY A 830 27.88 -19.69 -30.10
C GLY A 830 28.89 -20.56 -29.36
N THR A 831 29.73 -19.95 -28.53
CA THR A 831 30.80 -20.68 -27.80
C THR A 831 30.28 -21.38 -26.54
N MET A 832 30.97 -22.43 -26.09
CA MET A 832 30.62 -23.17 -24.86
C MET A 832 30.55 -22.29 -23.60
N GLU A 833 31.35 -21.22 -23.54
CA GLU A 833 31.37 -20.29 -22.41
C GLU A 833 30.09 -19.44 -22.34
N GLU A 834 29.47 -19.17 -23.48
CA GLU A 834 28.21 -18.41 -23.58
C GLU A 834 27.00 -19.28 -23.18
N LEU A 835 27.04 -20.58 -23.48
CA LEU A 835 26.00 -21.54 -23.11
C LEU A 835 25.91 -21.77 -21.58
N LYS A 836 27.04 -21.69 -20.85
CA LYS A 836 27.09 -21.80 -19.38
C LYS A 836 26.34 -20.69 -18.63
N ASN A 837 26.07 -19.56 -19.28
CA ASN A 837 25.39 -18.41 -18.68
C ASN A 837 23.86 -18.41 -18.90
N MET A 838 23.30 -19.49 -19.46
CA MET A 838 21.87 -19.69 -19.58
C MET A 838 21.31 -20.36 -18.30
N TYR A 839 20.23 -19.80 -17.76
CA TYR A 839 19.53 -20.38 -16.61
C TYR A 839 18.26 -21.06 -17.10
N VAL A 840 18.15 -22.38 -16.91
CA VAL A 840 16.96 -23.19 -17.22
C VAL A 840 16.29 -23.62 -15.91
N TYR A 841 15.05 -23.21 -15.68
CA TYR A 841 14.38 -23.37 -14.38
C TYR A 841 13.82 -24.78 -14.12
N ARG A 842 13.25 -25.43 -15.14
CA ARG A 842 12.65 -26.78 -15.01
C ARG A 842 12.50 -27.45 -16.37
N CYS A 843 12.86 -28.73 -16.49
CA CYS A 843 12.66 -29.54 -17.70
C CYS A 843 11.71 -30.70 -17.38
N VAL A 844 10.61 -30.85 -18.14
CA VAL A 844 9.65 -31.95 -18.01
C VAL A 844 9.89 -32.95 -19.16
N TYR A 845 10.14 -34.21 -18.82
CA TYR A 845 10.59 -35.24 -19.77
C TYR A 845 9.43 -35.92 -20.53
N GLY A 846 9.64 -36.12 -21.83
CA GLY A 846 9.22 -37.34 -22.54
C GLY A 846 10.39 -38.34 -22.65
N ASP A 847 10.10 -39.61 -22.90
CA ASP A 847 10.99 -40.79 -22.74
C ASP A 847 12.36 -40.76 -23.49
N ASP A 848 12.66 -39.77 -24.34
CA ASP A 848 13.80 -39.79 -25.27
C ASP A 848 14.95 -38.78 -25.00
N GLY A 849 14.86 -37.93 -23.97
CA GLY A 849 15.95 -37.00 -23.57
C GLY A 849 16.20 -35.79 -24.50
N MET A 850 17.01 -34.82 -24.04
CA MET A 850 17.31 -33.55 -24.73
C MET A 850 18.58 -33.63 -25.60
N ILE A 851 18.58 -33.03 -26.78
CA ILE A 851 19.80 -32.83 -27.60
C ILE A 851 20.06 -31.32 -27.78
N ILE A 852 21.20 -30.84 -27.29
CA ILE A 852 21.71 -29.49 -27.54
C ILE A 852 22.86 -29.59 -28.55
N GLN A 853 22.68 -29.09 -29.76
CA GLN A 853 23.74 -29.05 -30.77
C GLN A 853 24.41 -27.68 -30.76
N CYS A 854 25.71 -27.67 -30.44
CA CYS A 854 26.57 -26.51 -30.69
C CYS A 854 27.19 -26.68 -32.08
N LEU A 855 27.23 -25.62 -32.90
CA LEU A 855 27.83 -25.70 -34.25
C LEU A 855 29.34 -26.03 -34.23
N ASP A 856 30.02 -25.88 -33.08
CA ASP A 856 31.42 -26.31 -32.86
C ASP A 856 31.56 -27.76 -32.33
N GLY A 857 30.47 -28.52 -32.20
CA GLY A 857 30.46 -29.94 -31.84
C GLY A 857 29.16 -30.41 -31.16
N ASP A 858 28.71 -31.63 -31.48
CA ASP A 858 27.49 -32.22 -30.90
C ASP A 858 27.66 -32.52 -29.39
N ILE A 859 26.70 -32.08 -28.56
CA ILE A 859 26.61 -32.47 -27.16
C ILE A 859 25.29 -33.23 -26.94
N LYS A 860 25.39 -34.51 -26.59
CA LYS A 860 24.25 -35.27 -26.08
C LYS A 860 24.22 -35.08 -24.56
N MET A 861 23.44 -34.12 -24.07
CA MET A 861 23.19 -33.98 -22.63
C MET A 861 22.05 -34.91 -22.24
N THR A 862 22.37 -36.13 -21.81
CA THR A 862 21.46 -36.94 -20.99
C THR A 862 21.57 -36.44 -19.56
N TRP A 863 20.51 -35.80 -19.07
CA TRP A 863 20.35 -35.40 -17.67
C TRP A 863 19.82 -36.56 -16.83
#